data_AF-A0A836VTP8-F1
#
_entry.id   AF-A0A836VTP8-F1
#
_cell.length_a   1.000
_cell.length_b   1.000
_cell.length_c   1.000
_cell.angle_alpha   90.00
_cell.angle_beta   90.00
_cell.angle_gamma   90.00
#
_symmetry.space_group_name_H-M   'P 1'
#
loop_
_entity.id
_entity.type
_entity.pdbx_description
1 polymer ?
#
loop_
_entity_poly.entity_id
_entity_poly.type
_entity_poly.pdbx_seq_one_letter_code
_entity_poly.pdbx_strand_id
1 'polypeptide(L)'
;MSHHGTTTERRRSTWAYAMGLTLAAAMLSGCTKKLIGVNVYVIDDKTRLEQEVLGTYDVLGGSTQYVQSVWVKAEPDAKPVLGDMGALEQALRDVKDALEKCRAMGRKRSPIDECRLLLNIGALQSSLKQWAKALTALAEADSLAQKYRLVDIRWKVALEFALARFHHRGDRGVLLKDMRAAAQLLDNAPPMVCRDDGPSRRARASLFSWLAMLESENGRGKEALLWLERHASRETLHALGGAHAVLTNASERESLDMVLEAGNDLQQAANRLASHPPDDPNLPSLANEFDDALATYNEAVGQAAESSSALGAVLSSNPPPFVEVQDTLAEDTALLRCAQIGRRLIVWVLRPEEFTWKASSAPWAFLRSASPQEIAKAVLDPVAEALEGVRRLYVLVDDRTIDLPWYEAPWKGNALIASMQVGFETGLSHHVSAYERRNLFRRSLLICAPPGGFAELLKGVRKSFRAVTVVDETSPQTKSLALLVRRHNCSLLPQTLRVNRRQVLQSYVEIGGTRSPTSPTLRAIVAGPMSSSVLFVGSVRPLEGYGDVDTRTIGAVAVLAAQAGCPSLVTRRRPPTGPLPCDVLAAFLKAVAVQSTGEALRAARNEALKRGAPPEDWTCLRIYGSLGMNEDEALEFADEYYEKYGELAVEAQDEGRWEDVVRYCEAALDLVDVIELDEGRSNFYDALSLANYKLARYDEAAKWQR
;
A
#
# COMPACT_ATOMS: atom_id res chain seq x y z
N MET A 1 -27.41 17.99 -77.11
CA MET A 1 -26.58 18.42 -78.25
C MET A 1 -25.67 19.55 -77.80
N SER A 2 -24.49 19.68 -78.41
CA SER A 2 -23.66 20.90 -78.55
C SER A 2 -23.33 21.78 -77.33
N HIS A 3 -22.10 21.56 -76.85
CA HIS A 3 -21.13 22.53 -76.30
C HIS A 3 -21.16 24.00 -76.80
N HIS A 4 -20.85 24.93 -75.88
CA HIS A 4 -19.65 25.82 -75.77
C HIS A 4 -19.95 26.85 -74.64
N GLY A 5 -19.07 27.22 -73.68
CA GLY A 5 -17.74 27.85 -73.79
C GLY A 5 -17.92 29.39 -73.65
N THR A 6 -17.29 30.17 -72.77
CA THR A 6 -16.07 30.02 -71.93
C THR A 6 -16.07 30.94 -70.67
N THR A 7 -15.12 30.71 -69.74
CA THR A 7 -14.47 31.56 -68.68
C THR A 7 -14.96 33.01 -68.40
N THR A 8 -14.88 33.58 -67.17
CA THR A 8 -13.70 33.58 -66.27
C THR A 8 -13.98 34.02 -64.79
N GLU A 9 -13.18 33.48 -63.87
CA GLU A 9 -12.70 34.03 -62.56
C GLU A 9 -13.54 34.15 -61.26
N ARG A 10 -12.87 33.70 -60.17
CA ARG A 10 -12.95 34.03 -58.72
C ARG A 10 -14.09 33.50 -57.82
N ARG A 11 -13.80 32.32 -57.23
CA ARG A 11 -13.88 31.97 -55.78
C ARG A 11 -15.11 32.51 -55.00
N ARG A 12 -16.12 31.74 -54.56
CA ARG A 12 -16.18 30.35 -54.01
C ARG A 12 -15.07 30.03 -52.98
N SER A 13 -15.27 29.34 -51.85
CA SER A 13 -16.46 28.87 -51.08
C SER A 13 -15.92 28.07 -49.86
N THR A 14 -16.58 27.91 -48.70
CA THR A 14 -17.88 28.43 -48.24
C THR A 14 -17.93 28.62 -46.72
N TRP A 15 -18.92 29.40 -46.26
CA TRP A 15 -19.57 29.31 -44.96
C TRP A 15 -20.00 27.89 -44.55
N ALA A 16 -19.70 27.48 -43.29
CA ALA A 16 -20.60 26.75 -42.37
C ALA A 16 -19.88 26.33 -41.06
N TYR A 17 -19.90 27.18 -40.03
CA TYR A 17 -20.41 26.87 -38.68
C TYR A 17 -20.30 28.13 -37.82
N ALA A 18 -21.41 28.57 -37.24
CA ALA A 18 -21.56 29.90 -36.67
C ALA A 18 -21.61 29.92 -35.14
N MET A 19 -21.14 31.04 -34.59
CA MET A 19 -21.51 31.64 -33.29
C MET A 19 -21.27 30.87 -31.98
N GLY A 20 -20.35 31.44 -31.20
CA GLY A 20 -20.18 31.24 -29.76
C GLY A 20 -19.14 32.23 -29.22
N LEU A 21 -19.59 33.40 -28.74
CA LEU A 21 -18.84 34.59 -28.29
C LEU A 21 -17.52 34.26 -27.54
N THR A 22 -16.35 34.89 -27.73
CA THR A 22 -15.91 36.32 -27.77
C THR A 22 -16.05 37.11 -26.45
N LEU A 23 -14.92 37.69 -25.99
CA LEU A 23 -14.72 38.58 -24.81
C LEU A 23 -14.88 37.92 -23.41
N ALA A 24 -14.07 38.23 -22.38
CA ALA A 24 -12.93 39.15 -22.24
C ALA A 24 -12.00 38.73 -21.08
N ALA A 25 -10.87 39.45 -20.91
CA ALA A 25 -9.87 39.36 -19.82
C ALA A 25 -9.12 38.00 -19.70
N ALA A 26 -7.84 37.87 -20.06
CA ALA A 26 -6.63 38.53 -19.54
C ALA A 26 -6.05 37.89 -18.26
N MET A 27 -4.79 37.45 -18.40
CA MET A 27 -3.80 37.06 -17.37
C MET A 27 -3.89 35.63 -16.78
N LEU A 28 -2.70 35.13 -16.41
CA LEU A 28 -2.41 33.83 -15.78
C LEU A 28 -2.61 32.57 -16.66
N SER A 29 -1.95 32.51 -17.82
CA SER A 29 -1.92 31.33 -18.68
C SER A 29 -0.98 30.22 -18.16
N GLY A 30 -1.50 29.34 -17.31
CA GLY A 30 -0.96 27.99 -17.16
C GLY A 30 -1.21 27.17 -18.42
N CYS A 31 -0.17 26.91 -19.23
CA CYS A 31 -0.31 26.27 -20.53
C CYS A 31 -0.43 24.74 -20.46
N THR A 32 -1.61 24.20 -20.14
CA THR A 32 -1.93 22.79 -20.42
C THR A 32 -2.43 22.62 -21.86
N LYS A 33 -1.63 22.02 -22.74
CA LYS A 33 -2.12 21.45 -24.01
C LYS A 33 -2.10 19.93 -23.95
N LYS A 34 -3.25 19.29 -24.13
CA LYS A 34 -3.33 17.84 -24.39
C LYS A 34 -2.75 17.55 -25.78
N LEU A 35 -1.64 16.83 -25.83
CA LEU A 35 -1.12 16.13 -27.00
C LEU A 35 -1.24 14.63 -26.75
N ILE A 36 -1.57 13.87 -27.80
CA ILE A 36 -1.78 12.42 -27.70
C ILE A 36 -0.41 11.75 -27.51
N GLY A 37 -0.13 11.27 -26.29
CA GLY A 37 1.04 10.42 -25.99
C GLY A 37 2.01 10.99 -24.95
N VAL A 38 2.05 12.31 -24.74
CA VAL A 38 3.01 12.97 -23.81
C VAL A 38 2.28 13.94 -22.89
N ASN A 39 2.33 13.68 -21.58
CA ASN A 39 1.91 14.64 -20.55
C ASN A 39 3.15 15.37 -19.99
N VAL A 40 3.44 16.56 -20.50
CA VAL A 40 4.40 17.48 -19.88
C VAL A 40 3.70 18.22 -18.75
N TYR A 41 4.16 18.03 -17.51
CA TYR A 41 3.66 18.73 -16.34
C TYR A 41 4.64 19.83 -15.93
N VAL A 42 4.39 21.06 -16.37
CA VAL A 42 4.98 22.23 -15.71
C VAL A 42 4.07 22.59 -14.55
N ILE A 43 4.48 22.23 -13.33
CA ILE A 43 3.74 22.53 -12.10
C ILE A 43 4.19 23.90 -11.62
N ASP A 44 3.27 24.86 -11.58
CA ASP A 44 3.49 26.14 -10.93
C ASP A 44 3.24 25.96 -9.43
N ASP A 45 4.29 26.13 -8.62
CA ASP A 45 4.17 26.09 -7.15
C ASP A 45 3.23 27.19 -6.64
N LYS A 46 3.08 28.29 -7.38
CA LYS A 46 2.08 29.33 -7.07
C LYS A 46 0.66 28.78 -7.15
N THR A 47 0.29 28.04 -8.21
CA THR A 47 -1.06 27.47 -8.32
C THR A 47 -1.31 26.34 -7.32
N ARG A 48 -0.27 25.57 -6.94
CA ARG A 48 -0.39 24.55 -5.90
C ARG A 48 -0.62 25.18 -4.52
N LEU A 49 0.18 26.18 -4.17
CA LEU A 49 -0.01 26.94 -2.93
C LEU A 49 -1.33 27.72 -2.95
N GLU A 50 -1.74 28.35 -4.05
CA GLU A 50 -3.04 29.05 -4.13
C GLU A 50 -4.25 28.11 -3.94
N GLN A 51 -4.12 26.80 -4.25
CA GLN A 51 -5.14 25.79 -3.95
C GLN A 51 -5.00 25.16 -2.55
N GLU A 52 -3.80 25.10 -1.97
CA GLU A 52 -3.56 24.60 -0.59
C GLU A 52 -3.75 25.70 0.49
N VAL A 53 -3.70 27.01 0.17
CA VAL A 53 -3.52 28.12 1.13
C VAL A 53 -4.66 29.16 1.17
N LEU A 54 -5.69 29.09 0.32
CA LEU A 54 -6.82 30.05 0.36
C LEU A 54 -7.84 29.85 1.51
N GLY A 55 -7.28 29.62 2.71
CA GLY A 55 -7.86 29.90 4.02
C GLY A 55 -7.22 31.09 4.76
N THR A 56 -6.52 32.01 4.05
CA THR A 56 -5.96 33.33 4.52
C THR A 56 -4.86 33.29 5.59
N TYR A 57 -3.82 34.14 5.67
CA TYR A 57 -2.98 34.99 4.78
C TYR A 57 -1.56 34.91 5.43
N ASP A 58 -0.40 35.13 4.78
CA ASP A 58 0.08 36.43 4.27
C ASP A 58 1.34 36.26 3.36
N VAL A 59 1.76 37.33 2.66
CA VAL A 59 2.66 37.24 1.48
C VAL A 59 4.15 37.54 1.78
N LEU A 60 5.07 36.69 1.28
CA LEU A 60 6.47 37.07 1.05
C LEU A 60 7.05 36.54 -0.29
N GLY A 61 7.19 37.46 -1.26
CA GLY A 61 8.40 37.58 -2.08
C GLY A 61 8.76 36.52 -3.15
N GLY A 62 8.19 36.64 -4.34
CA GLY A 62 8.92 36.48 -5.61
C GLY A 62 9.56 35.12 -5.95
N SER A 63 8.74 34.11 -6.23
CA SER A 63 9.20 32.81 -6.76
C SER A 63 9.45 32.84 -8.28
N THR A 64 10.66 32.47 -8.71
CA THR A 64 10.97 32.10 -10.10
C THR A 64 10.27 30.78 -10.46
N GLN A 65 9.74 30.66 -11.68
CA GLN A 65 9.12 29.41 -12.15
C GLN A 65 10.19 28.32 -12.35
N TYR A 66 10.08 27.21 -11.61
CA TYR A 66 10.97 26.05 -11.74
C TYR A 66 10.23 24.86 -12.36
N VAL A 67 10.82 24.27 -13.40
CA VAL A 67 10.31 23.02 -14.01
C VAL A 67 10.67 21.85 -13.08
N GLN A 68 9.73 21.45 -12.20
CA GLN A 68 9.97 20.42 -11.19
C GLN A 68 10.42 19.07 -11.77
N SER A 69 9.94 18.67 -12.96
CA SER A 69 10.52 17.58 -13.75
C SER A 69 9.99 17.58 -15.19
N VAL A 70 10.77 17.04 -16.14
CA VAL A 70 10.27 16.71 -17.49
C VAL A 70 10.46 15.23 -17.73
N TRP A 71 9.39 14.53 -18.10
CA TRP A 71 9.41 13.09 -18.38
C TRP A 71 8.85 12.80 -19.76
N VAL A 72 9.53 11.92 -20.49
CA VAL A 72 9.03 11.36 -21.74
C VAL A 72 8.58 9.93 -21.47
N LYS A 73 7.34 9.61 -21.88
CA LYS A 73 6.82 8.25 -21.73
C LYS A 73 7.45 7.35 -22.80
N ALA A 74 8.58 6.72 -22.47
CA ALA A 74 9.21 5.72 -23.31
C ALA A 74 8.38 4.42 -23.31
N GLU A 75 7.35 4.34 -24.16
CA GLU A 75 6.88 3.04 -24.64
C GLU A 75 7.89 2.51 -25.66
N PRO A 76 8.38 1.25 -25.56
CA PRO A 76 9.51 0.75 -26.35
C PRO A 76 9.39 0.90 -27.88
N ASP A 77 8.17 0.99 -28.40
CA ASP A 77 7.87 0.99 -29.84
C ASP A 77 7.12 2.27 -30.31
N ALA A 78 6.95 3.28 -29.45
CA ALA A 78 6.29 4.52 -29.84
C ALA A 78 7.19 5.34 -30.77
N LYS A 79 6.78 5.48 -32.05
CA LYS A 79 7.42 6.43 -32.97
C LYS A 79 7.10 7.86 -32.52
N PRO A 80 8.10 8.69 -32.14
CA PRO A 80 7.84 10.08 -31.80
C PRO A 80 7.31 10.81 -33.02
N VAL A 81 6.23 11.57 -32.85
CA VAL A 81 5.68 12.41 -33.90
C VAL A 81 6.58 13.65 -34.01
N LEU A 82 6.74 14.23 -35.20
CA LEU A 82 7.61 15.39 -35.43
C LEU A 82 7.30 16.60 -34.51
N GLY A 83 6.09 16.71 -33.97
CA GLY A 83 5.73 17.72 -32.97
C GLY A 83 6.33 17.50 -31.58
N ASP A 84 6.64 16.25 -31.20
CA ASP A 84 7.18 15.92 -29.87
C ASP A 84 8.64 16.39 -29.72
N MET A 85 9.44 16.25 -30.79
CA MET A 85 10.85 16.63 -30.79
C MET A 85 11.06 18.14 -30.54
N GLY A 86 10.25 19.00 -31.16
CA GLY A 86 10.35 20.46 -30.96
C GLY A 86 10.00 20.89 -29.54
N ALA A 87 9.08 20.19 -28.87
CA ALA A 87 8.74 20.42 -27.47
C ALA A 87 9.89 20.01 -26.53
N LEU A 88 10.56 18.88 -26.82
CA LEU A 88 11.72 18.41 -26.06
C LEU A 88 12.94 19.33 -26.21
N GLU A 89 13.17 19.86 -27.41
CA GLU A 89 14.23 20.86 -27.65
C GLU A 89 13.96 22.18 -26.93
N GLN A 90 12.70 22.63 -26.87
CA GLN A 90 12.36 23.82 -26.09
C GLN A 90 12.53 23.58 -24.59
N ALA A 91 12.01 22.46 -24.06
CA ALA A 91 12.21 22.10 -22.66
C ALA A 91 13.69 22.00 -22.29
N LEU A 92 14.54 21.48 -23.19
CA LEU A 92 15.99 21.44 -22.97
C LEU A 92 16.64 22.83 -22.96
N ARG A 93 16.12 23.80 -23.72
CA ARG A 93 16.55 25.21 -23.61
C ARG A 93 16.12 25.79 -22.26
N ASP A 94 14.85 25.68 -21.91
CA ASP A 94 14.28 26.25 -20.69
C ASP A 94 14.99 25.73 -19.41
N VAL A 95 15.29 24.43 -19.35
CA VAL A 95 16.00 23.81 -18.21
C VAL A 95 17.49 24.22 -18.16
N LYS A 96 18.14 24.48 -19.30
CA LYS A 96 19.51 25.03 -19.34
C LYS A 96 19.56 26.47 -18.87
N ASP A 97 18.65 27.32 -19.34
CA ASP A 97 18.53 28.70 -18.88
C ASP A 97 18.27 28.75 -17.36
N ALA A 98 17.48 27.82 -16.83
CA ALA A 98 17.27 27.66 -15.40
C ALA A 98 18.54 27.21 -14.64
N LEU A 99 19.36 26.32 -15.23
CA LEU A 99 20.64 25.90 -14.67
C LEU A 99 21.65 27.06 -14.61
N GLU A 100 21.75 27.86 -15.67
CA GLU A 100 22.60 29.06 -15.71
C GLU A 100 22.16 30.09 -14.67
N LYS A 101 20.85 30.36 -14.56
CA LYS A 101 20.28 31.22 -13.51
C LYS A 101 20.60 30.67 -12.11
N CYS A 102 20.47 29.36 -11.89
CA CYS A 102 20.79 28.73 -10.61
C CYS A 102 22.26 28.92 -10.22
N ARG A 103 23.18 28.74 -11.18
CA ARG A 103 24.63 28.98 -11.00
C ARG A 103 24.95 30.44 -10.73
N ALA A 104 24.25 31.37 -11.37
CA ALA A 104 24.41 32.80 -11.16
C ALA A 104 23.97 33.29 -9.76
N MET A 105 23.25 32.49 -8.97
CA MET A 105 22.83 32.87 -7.61
C MET A 105 23.96 32.89 -6.57
N GLY A 106 25.17 32.45 -6.92
CA GLY A 106 26.35 32.50 -6.04
C GLY A 106 26.10 31.80 -4.70
N ARG A 107 26.23 32.53 -3.58
CA ARG A 107 25.97 31.99 -2.22
C ARG A 107 24.52 31.55 -1.96
N LYS A 108 23.56 31.92 -2.81
CA LYS A 108 22.15 31.46 -2.75
C LYS A 108 21.85 30.27 -3.66
N ARG A 109 22.87 29.71 -4.34
CA ARG A 109 22.76 28.53 -5.22
C ARG A 109 22.31 27.31 -4.42
N SER A 110 21.20 26.71 -4.82
CA SER A 110 20.70 25.44 -4.27
C SER A 110 21.39 24.26 -4.98
N PRO A 111 22.24 23.47 -4.29
CA PRO A 111 22.90 22.32 -4.90
C PRO A 111 21.91 21.23 -5.30
N ILE A 112 20.82 21.14 -4.53
CA ILE A 112 19.70 20.22 -4.77
C ILE A 112 19.03 20.54 -6.11
N ASP A 113 18.71 21.81 -6.37
CA ASP A 113 17.97 22.19 -7.58
C ASP A 113 18.88 22.19 -8.81
N GLU A 114 20.17 22.55 -8.65
CA GLU A 114 21.16 22.31 -9.69
C GLU A 114 21.25 20.83 -10.08
N CYS A 115 21.34 19.93 -9.09
CA CYS A 115 21.42 18.49 -9.34
C CYS A 115 20.17 17.97 -10.09
N ARG A 116 18.98 18.49 -9.76
CA ARG A 116 17.73 18.20 -10.48
C ARG A 116 17.73 18.74 -11.91
N LEU A 117 18.23 19.94 -12.13
CA LEU A 117 18.32 20.55 -13.46
C LEU A 117 19.28 19.75 -14.36
N LEU A 118 20.42 19.32 -13.83
CA LEU A 118 21.37 18.43 -14.52
C LEU A 118 20.76 17.04 -14.83
N LEU A 119 20.04 16.43 -13.87
CA LEU A 119 19.28 15.20 -14.09
C LEU A 119 18.23 15.35 -15.21
N ASN A 120 17.44 16.43 -15.18
CA ASN A 120 16.45 16.74 -16.21
C ASN A 120 17.11 16.96 -17.59
N ILE A 121 18.26 17.65 -17.65
CA ILE A 121 19.05 17.83 -18.87
C ILE A 121 19.51 16.47 -19.41
N GLY A 122 19.98 15.58 -18.54
CA GLY A 122 20.36 14.20 -18.88
C GLY A 122 19.20 13.43 -19.52
N ALA A 123 18.06 13.34 -18.83
CA ALA A 123 16.86 12.65 -19.31
C ALA A 123 16.31 13.21 -20.62
N LEU A 124 16.31 14.55 -20.78
CA LEU A 124 15.91 15.23 -22.03
C LEU A 124 16.89 14.94 -23.18
N GLN A 125 18.20 14.97 -22.93
CA GLN A 125 19.20 14.66 -23.95
C GLN A 125 19.16 13.18 -24.34
N SER A 126 18.91 12.26 -23.40
CA SER A 126 18.60 10.87 -23.70
C SER A 126 17.36 10.74 -24.59
N SER A 127 16.27 11.43 -24.24
CA SER A 127 15.04 11.42 -25.06
C SER A 127 15.27 11.96 -26.49
N LEU A 128 16.14 12.95 -26.65
CA LEU A 128 16.60 13.51 -27.93
C LEU A 128 17.71 12.67 -28.62
N LYS A 129 18.05 11.48 -28.08
CA LYS A 129 19.11 10.58 -28.57
C LYS A 129 20.53 11.19 -28.59
N GLN A 130 20.76 12.25 -27.81
CA GLN A 130 22.05 12.94 -27.66
C GLN A 130 22.89 12.29 -26.54
N TRP A 131 23.05 10.97 -26.59
CA TRP A 131 23.54 10.13 -25.49
C TRP A 131 24.86 10.61 -24.86
N ALA A 132 25.84 11.02 -25.67
CA ALA A 132 27.13 11.49 -25.16
C ALA A 132 26.99 12.73 -24.27
N LYS A 133 26.11 13.67 -24.65
CA LYS A 133 25.82 14.86 -23.83
C LYS A 133 25.03 14.49 -22.57
N ALA A 134 24.07 13.56 -22.70
CA ALA A 134 23.28 13.08 -21.57
C ALA A 134 24.18 12.48 -20.49
N LEU A 135 25.14 11.63 -20.88
CA LEU A 135 26.14 11.05 -19.97
C LEU A 135 27.04 12.12 -19.33
N THR A 136 27.37 13.21 -20.03
CA THR A 136 28.11 14.35 -19.44
C THR A 136 27.30 15.07 -18.37
N ALA A 137 26.04 15.41 -18.65
CA ALA A 137 25.16 16.08 -17.69
C ALA A 137 24.86 15.21 -16.46
N LEU A 138 24.67 13.90 -16.66
CA LEU A 138 24.48 12.94 -15.58
C LEU A 138 25.75 12.74 -14.73
N ALA A 139 26.95 12.79 -15.33
CA ALA A 139 28.20 12.73 -14.57
C ALA A 139 28.38 13.94 -13.65
N GLU A 140 28.03 15.13 -14.13
CA GLU A 140 28.01 16.35 -13.35
C GLU A 140 26.96 16.28 -12.22
N ALA A 141 25.77 15.71 -12.50
CA ALA A 141 24.74 15.47 -11.51
C ALA A 141 25.18 14.47 -10.42
N ASP A 142 25.81 13.35 -10.76
CA ASP A 142 26.28 12.35 -9.80
C ASP A 142 27.40 12.90 -8.92
N SER A 143 28.37 13.62 -9.50
CA SER A 143 29.43 14.29 -8.74
C SER A 143 28.85 15.26 -7.70
N LEU A 144 27.84 16.04 -8.09
CA LEU A 144 27.13 16.95 -7.18
C LEU A 144 26.32 16.18 -6.12
N ALA A 145 25.57 15.14 -6.52
CA ALA A 145 24.79 14.31 -5.60
C ALA A 145 25.68 13.62 -4.55
N GLN A 146 26.89 13.19 -4.93
CA GLN A 146 27.86 12.61 -4.01
C GLN A 146 28.44 13.64 -3.04
N LYS A 147 28.81 14.84 -3.53
CA LYS A 147 29.37 15.92 -2.70
C LYS A 147 28.43 16.33 -1.55
N TYR A 148 27.11 16.36 -1.79
CA TYR A 148 26.11 16.78 -0.79
C TYR A 148 25.24 15.64 -0.25
N ARG A 149 25.65 14.38 -0.45
CA ARG A 149 24.91 13.18 0.00
C ARG A 149 23.42 13.22 -0.36
N LEU A 150 23.09 13.65 -1.57
CA LEU A 150 21.71 13.78 -2.06
C LEU A 150 21.13 12.42 -2.44
N VAL A 151 20.93 11.54 -1.44
CA VAL A 151 20.53 10.14 -1.60
C VAL A 151 19.29 9.99 -2.48
N ASP A 152 18.27 10.84 -2.30
CA ASP A 152 17.05 10.87 -3.12
C ASP A 152 17.29 11.15 -4.61
N ILE A 153 18.34 11.89 -4.96
CA ILE A 153 18.64 12.24 -6.36
C ILE A 153 19.67 11.26 -6.94
N ARG A 154 20.61 10.76 -6.14
CA ARG A 154 21.70 9.89 -6.58
C ARG A 154 21.21 8.59 -7.24
N TRP A 155 20.20 7.93 -6.67
CA TRP A 155 19.62 6.72 -7.29
C TRP A 155 18.89 7.03 -8.62
N LYS A 156 18.27 8.21 -8.74
CA LYS A 156 17.61 8.68 -9.97
C LYS A 156 18.64 8.99 -11.07
N VAL A 157 19.76 9.61 -10.70
CA VAL A 157 20.90 9.82 -11.62
C VAL A 157 21.50 8.49 -12.06
N ALA A 158 21.68 7.51 -11.16
CA ALA A 158 22.15 6.18 -11.50
C ALA A 158 21.20 5.42 -12.46
N LEU A 159 19.88 5.53 -12.23
CA LEU A 159 18.85 4.98 -13.12
C LEU A 159 18.92 5.59 -14.53
N GLU A 160 18.96 6.92 -14.65
CA GLU A 160 19.07 7.59 -15.96
C GLU A 160 20.42 7.30 -16.63
N PHE A 161 21.50 7.11 -15.86
CA PHE A 161 22.78 6.63 -16.37
C PHE A 161 22.69 5.24 -17.00
N ALA A 162 22.04 4.30 -16.30
CA ALA A 162 21.84 2.94 -16.78
C ALA A 162 21.07 2.93 -18.12
N LEU A 163 19.99 3.70 -18.19
CA LEU A 163 19.17 3.87 -19.40
C LEU A 163 19.96 4.53 -20.54
N ALA A 164 20.67 5.64 -20.28
CA ALA A 164 21.47 6.34 -21.28
C ALA A 164 22.60 5.47 -21.84
N ARG A 165 23.31 4.72 -20.98
CA ARG A 165 24.36 3.76 -21.39
C ARG A 165 23.78 2.60 -22.21
N PHE A 166 22.63 2.07 -21.81
CA PHE A 166 21.96 1.01 -22.56
C PHE A 166 21.51 1.49 -23.95
N HIS A 167 20.89 2.66 -24.06
CA HIS A 167 20.51 3.20 -25.37
C HIS A 167 21.71 3.55 -26.27
N HIS A 168 22.87 3.86 -25.68
CA HIS A 168 24.11 4.09 -26.43
C HIS A 168 24.81 2.79 -26.87
N ARG A 169 24.73 1.69 -26.11
CA ARG A 169 25.56 0.47 -26.32
C ARG A 169 24.77 -0.82 -26.61
N GLY A 170 23.48 -0.87 -26.31
CA GLY A 170 22.62 -2.06 -26.47
C GLY A 170 22.84 -3.20 -25.47
N ASP A 171 23.77 -3.05 -24.53
CA ASP A 171 24.20 -4.14 -23.62
C ASP A 171 23.24 -4.33 -22.43
N ARG A 172 22.45 -5.42 -22.45
CA ARG A 172 21.52 -5.79 -21.37
C ARG A 172 22.20 -6.26 -20.09
N GLY A 173 23.40 -6.84 -20.18
CA GLY A 173 24.16 -7.28 -19.01
C GLY A 173 24.69 -6.10 -18.20
N VAL A 174 25.20 -5.08 -18.90
CA VAL A 174 25.57 -3.79 -18.31
C VAL A 174 24.33 -3.07 -17.76
N LEU A 175 23.21 -3.04 -18.49
CA LEU A 175 21.95 -2.46 -17.99
C LEU A 175 21.52 -3.09 -16.66
N LEU A 176 21.51 -4.42 -16.57
CA LEU A 176 21.14 -5.12 -15.33
C LEU A 176 22.09 -4.77 -14.18
N LYS A 177 23.40 -4.74 -14.43
CA LYS A 177 24.40 -4.37 -13.41
C LYS A 177 24.18 -2.94 -12.91
N ASP A 178 24.02 -1.99 -13.83
CA ASP A 178 23.85 -0.57 -13.49
C ASP A 178 22.49 -0.33 -12.78
N MET A 179 21.42 -1.02 -13.20
CA MET A 179 20.10 -0.98 -12.53
C MET A 179 20.16 -1.55 -11.11
N ARG A 180 20.88 -2.65 -10.88
CA ARG A 180 21.09 -3.20 -9.53
C ARG A 180 21.85 -2.21 -8.64
N ALA A 181 22.82 -1.48 -9.18
CA ALA A 181 23.52 -0.42 -8.45
C ALA A 181 22.59 0.77 -8.13
N ALA A 182 21.72 1.16 -9.06
CA ALA A 182 20.69 2.17 -8.81
C ALA A 182 19.69 1.74 -7.72
N ALA A 183 19.28 0.45 -7.71
CA ALA A 183 18.43 -0.10 -6.67
C ALA A 183 19.13 -0.17 -5.31
N GLN A 184 20.42 -0.55 -5.24
CA GLN A 184 21.18 -0.51 -3.98
C GLN A 184 21.27 0.91 -3.40
N LEU A 185 21.46 1.93 -4.26
CA LEU A 185 21.44 3.33 -3.84
C LEU A 185 20.07 3.78 -3.34
N LEU A 186 18.98 3.21 -3.87
CA LEU A 186 17.62 3.46 -3.41
C LEU A 186 17.33 2.73 -2.09
N ASP A 187 17.68 1.45 -1.98
CA ASP A 187 17.52 0.64 -0.77
C ASP A 187 18.26 1.30 0.42
N ASN A 188 19.48 1.81 0.19
CA ASN A 188 20.26 2.57 1.17
C ASN A 188 19.78 4.03 1.41
N ALA A 189 18.72 4.51 0.74
CA ALA A 189 18.19 5.86 0.91
C ALA A 189 16.95 5.81 1.85
N PRO A 190 16.98 6.41 3.05
CA PRO A 190 15.88 6.27 4.00
C PRO A 190 14.56 6.90 3.52
N PRO A 191 13.39 6.26 3.74
CA PRO A 191 12.11 6.72 3.20
C PRO A 191 11.72 8.15 3.59
N MET A 192 12.17 8.64 4.75
CA MET A 192 11.93 10.01 5.24
C MET A 192 12.73 11.09 4.49
N VAL A 193 13.96 10.78 4.08
CA VAL A 193 14.83 11.70 3.32
C VAL A 193 14.50 11.66 1.81
N CYS A 194 13.88 10.57 1.35
CA CYS A 194 13.37 10.41 -0.01
C CYS A 194 12.05 11.18 -0.23
N ARG A 195 11.92 11.82 -1.40
CA ARG A 195 10.66 12.47 -1.78
C ARG A 195 9.64 11.44 -2.26
N ASP A 196 8.41 11.58 -1.78
CA ASP A 196 7.26 10.83 -2.26
C ASP A 196 6.34 11.67 -3.15
N ASP A 197 6.91 12.20 -4.22
CA ASP A 197 6.17 12.85 -5.30
C ASP A 197 5.84 11.87 -6.46
N GLY A 198 4.87 12.25 -7.29
CA GLY A 198 4.44 11.44 -8.45
C GLY A 198 5.55 11.13 -9.47
N PRO A 199 6.50 12.03 -9.75
CA PRO A 199 7.75 11.71 -10.46
C PRO A 199 8.55 10.58 -9.80
N SER A 200 8.86 10.69 -8.51
CA SER A 200 9.72 9.76 -7.79
C SER A 200 9.09 8.37 -7.69
N ARG A 201 7.78 8.28 -7.42
CA ARG A 201 7.01 7.01 -7.49
C ARG A 201 7.16 6.32 -8.85
N ARG A 202 6.99 7.06 -9.96
CA ARG A 202 7.10 6.50 -11.32
C ARG A 202 8.52 6.04 -11.65
N ALA A 203 9.53 6.75 -11.16
CA ALA A 203 10.93 6.35 -11.31
C ALA A 203 11.24 5.05 -10.52
N ARG A 204 10.75 4.91 -9.28
CA ARG A 204 10.85 3.67 -8.49
C ARG A 204 10.16 2.50 -9.20
N ALA A 205 8.90 2.67 -9.59
CA ALA A 205 8.13 1.65 -10.30
C ALA A 205 8.79 1.23 -11.62
N SER A 206 9.39 2.17 -12.36
CA SER A 206 10.16 1.88 -13.58
C SER A 206 11.43 1.07 -13.27
N LEU A 207 12.23 1.48 -12.29
CA LEU A 207 13.47 0.78 -11.89
C LEU A 207 13.20 -0.69 -11.52
N PHE A 208 12.25 -0.94 -10.62
CA PHE A 208 11.92 -2.30 -10.20
C PHE A 208 11.25 -3.13 -11.29
N SER A 209 10.45 -2.52 -12.18
CA SER A 209 9.87 -3.20 -13.35
C SER A 209 10.93 -3.59 -14.39
N TRP A 210 11.93 -2.74 -14.62
CA TRP A 210 13.09 -3.07 -15.47
C TRP A 210 13.93 -4.21 -14.88
N LEU A 211 14.19 -4.16 -13.56
CA LEU A 211 14.90 -5.25 -12.87
C LEU A 211 14.13 -6.57 -12.97
N ALA A 212 12.84 -6.59 -12.63
CA ALA A 212 12.01 -7.78 -12.73
C ALA A 212 11.96 -8.36 -14.16
N MET A 213 11.97 -7.50 -15.20
CA MET A 213 12.08 -7.92 -16.60
C MET A 213 13.43 -8.58 -16.90
N LEU A 214 14.53 -7.92 -16.54
CA LEU A 214 15.87 -8.40 -16.84
C LEU A 214 16.22 -9.67 -16.05
N GLU A 215 15.73 -9.84 -14.82
CA GLU A 215 15.89 -11.12 -14.09
C GLU A 215 15.06 -12.23 -14.76
N SER A 216 13.79 -11.99 -15.10
CA SER A 216 12.93 -13.00 -15.73
C SER A 216 13.42 -13.42 -17.12
N GLU A 217 13.91 -12.49 -17.94
CA GLU A 217 14.54 -12.81 -19.23
C GLU A 217 15.79 -13.69 -19.07
N ASN A 218 16.49 -13.60 -17.93
CA ASN A 218 17.63 -14.44 -17.57
C ASN A 218 17.24 -15.75 -16.84
N GLY A 219 15.95 -16.12 -16.81
CA GLY A 219 15.45 -17.31 -16.12
C GLY A 219 15.35 -17.18 -14.58
N ARG A 220 15.78 -16.04 -14.02
CA ARG A 220 15.81 -15.75 -12.58
C ARG A 220 14.46 -15.23 -12.09
N GLY A 221 13.45 -16.11 -12.17
CA GLY A 221 12.06 -15.78 -11.80
C GLY A 221 11.87 -15.47 -10.31
N LYS A 222 12.71 -16.03 -9.43
CA LYS A 222 12.69 -15.83 -7.97
C LYS A 222 13.14 -14.41 -7.62
N GLU A 223 14.23 -13.98 -8.23
CA GLU A 223 14.79 -12.63 -8.14
C GLU A 223 13.87 -11.59 -8.81
N ALA A 224 13.22 -11.95 -9.93
CA ALA A 224 12.23 -11.10 -10.57
C ALA A 224 11.05 -10.77 -9.64
N LEU A 225 10.57 -11.76 -8.88
CA LEU A 225 9.53 -11.56 -7.86
C LEU A 225 10.04 -10.65 -6.72
N LEU A 226 11.23 -10.90 -6.18
CA LEU A 226 11.80 -10.08 -5.11
C LEU A 226 11.92 -8.60 -5.47
N TRP A 227 12.24 -8.24 -6.72
CA TRP A 227 12.27 -6.83 -7.14
C TRP A 227 10.88 -6.18 -7.12
N LEU A 228 9.82 -6.93 -7.45
CA LEU A 228 8.44 -6.42 -7.33
C LEU A 228 8.00 -6.29 -5.86
N GLU A 229 8.45 -7.20 -5.00
CA GLU A 229 8.13 -7.20 -3.57
C GLU A 229 8.91 -6.12 -2.80
N ARG A 230 10.16 -5.81 -3.21
CA ARG A 230 10.88 -4.61 -2.76
C ARG A 230 10.13 -3.33 -3.10
N HIS A 231 9.61 -3.22 -4.32
CA HIS A 231 8.78 -2.08 -4.71
C HIS A 231 7.50 -1.96 -3.86
N ALA A 232 6.78 -3.06 -3.65
CA ALA A 232 5.56 -3.09 -2.85
C ALA A 232 5.82 -2.71 -1.39
N SER A 233 6.83 -3.32 -0.76
CA SER A 233 7.28 -2.99 0.60
C SER A 233 7.60 -1.50 0.71
N ARG A 234 8.38 -0.97 -0.23
CA ARG A 234 8.82 0.43 -0.22
C ARG A 234 7.70 1.44 -0.42
N GLU A 235 6.70 1.15 -1.25
CA GLU A 235 5.50 2.00 -1.36
C GLU A 235 4.65 1.96 -0.09
N THR A 236 4.61 0.83 0.62
CA THR A 236 4.03 0.74 1.97
C THR A 236 4.82 1.61 2.97
N LEU A 237 6.15 1.53 3.02
CA LEU A 237 6.97 2.41 3.89
C LEU A 237 6.68 3.90 3.64
N HIS A 238 6.59 4.31 2.37
CA HIS A 238 6.25 5.69 2.01
C HIS A 238 4.80 6.07 2.36
N ALA A 239 3.86 5.12 2.41
CA ALA A 239 2.50 5.36 2.89
C ALA A 239 2.45 5.54 4.42
N LEU A 240 3.23 4.74 5.14
CA LEU A 240 3.37 4.84 6.59
C LEU A 240 4.08 6.15 6.98
N GLY A 241 5.11 6.56 6.24
CA GLY A 241 5.72 7.90 6.36
C GLY A 241 6.32 8.19 7.73
N GLY A 242 6.95 7.20 8.36
CA GLY A 242 7.44 7.30 9.75
C GLY A 242 6.33 7.17 10.80
N ALA A 243 5.18 6.61 10.44
CA ALA A 243 4.09 6.32 11.36
C ALA A 243 4.55 5.47 12.56
N HIS A 244 4.31 5.97 13.78
CA HIS A 244 4.32 5.17 15.00
C HIS A 244 3.27 4.05 14.91
N ALA A 245 3.68 2.86 14.47
CA ALA A 245 2.93 1.64 14.74
C ALA A 245 2.97 1.39 16.26
N VAL A 246 1.82 1.14 16.91
CA VAL A 246 1.87 0.71 18.31
C VAL A 246 2.01 -0.78 18.33
N LEU A 247 3.21 -1.21 18.69
CA LEU A 247 3.60 -2.61 18.77
C LEU A 247 3.15 -3.16 20.12
N THR A 248 2.74 -4.43 20.12
CA THR A 248 2.19 -5.10 21.31
C THR A 248 3.27 -5.60 22.25
N ASN A 249 4.49 -5.80 21.74
CA ASN A 249 5.67 -6.20 22.51
C ASN A 249 6.47 -4.96 22.92
N ALA A 250 6.90 -4.89 24.18
CA ALA A 250 7.70 -3.79 24.70
C ALA A 250 9.07 -3.67 24.02
N SER A 251 9.71 -4.81 23.70
CA SER A 251 10.99 -4.85 22.99
C SER A 251 10.85 -4.35 21.54
N GLU A 252 9.82 -4.77 20.81
CA GLU A 252 9.54 -4.24 19.46
C GLU A 252 9.34 -2.71 19.49
N ARG A 253 8.67 -2.21 20.54
CA ARG A 253 8.44 -0.77 20.71
C ARG A 253 9.72 0.00 20.98
N GLU A 254 10.61 -0.51 21.82
CA GLU A 254 11.93 0.08 22.08
C GLU A 254 12.76 0.16 20.79
N SER A 255 12.81 -0.94 20.01
CA SER A 255 13.47 -0.95 18.70
C SER A 255 12.85 0.05 17.71
N LEU A 256 11.53 0.23 17.70
CA LEU A 256 10.87 1.24 16.86
C LEU A 256 11.23 2.67 17.32
N ASP A 257 11.20 2.94 18.63
CA ASP A 257 11.51 4.27 19.16
C ASP A 257 12.99 4.65 18.85
N MET A 258 13.94 3.71 18.96
CA MET A 258 15.34 3.89 18.50
C MET A 258 15.45 4.26 17.01
N VAL A 259 14.71 3.56 16.14
CA VAL A 259 14.70 3.83 14.68
C VAL A 259 14.12 5.22 14.37
N LEU A 260 13.12 5.66 15.12
CA LEU A 260 12.51 6.97 14.97
C LEU A 260 13.43 8.10 15.44
N GLU A 261 14.15 7.91 16.55
CA GLU A 261 15.19 8.85 17.01
C GLU A 261 16.31 8.99 15.99
N ALA A 262 16.91 7.89 15.54
CA ALA A 262 17.95 7.91 14.50
C ALA A 262 17.45 8.52 13.18
N GLY A 263 16.18 8.30 12.81
CA GLY A 263 15.55 8.90 11.64
C GLY A 263 15.39 10.43 11.75
N ASN A 264 15.07 10.94 12.94
CA ASN A 264 15.00 12.38 13.21
C ASN A 264 16.39 13.03 13.14
N ASP A 265 17.41 12.40 13.69
CA ASP A 265 18.79 12.91 13.67
C ASP A 265 19.35 12.94 12.25
N LEU A 266 19.12 11.87 11.47
CA LEU A 266 19.43 11.85 10.04
C LEU A 266 18.72 12.97 9.28
N GLN A 267 17.44 13.21 9.54
CA GLN A 267 16.70 14.29 8.88
C GLN A 267 17.25 15.68 9.25
N GLN A 268 17.70 15.87 10.49
CA GLN A 268 18.38 17.09 10.94
C GLN A 268 19.76 17.27 10.29
N ALA A 269 20.57 16.22 10.18
CA ALA A 269 21.85 16.23 9.49
C ALA A 269 21.67 16.55 7.99
N ALA A 270 20.69 15.90 7.33
CA ALA A 270 20.33 16.17 5.94
C ALA A 270 19.93 17.63 5.70
N ASN A 271 19.09 18.19 6.58
CA ASN A 271 18.65 19.59 6.50
C ASN A 271 19.81 20.58 6.69
N ARG A 272 20.76 20.27 7.59
CA ARG A 272 21.98 21.08 7.79
C ARG A 272 22.90 21.00 6.58
N LEU A 273 23.20 19.81 6.06
CA LEU A 273 24.03 19.65 4.86
C LEU A 273 23.43 20.35 3.63
N ALA A 274 22.10 20.29 3.46
CA ALA A 274 21.38 20.93 2.36
C ALA A 274 21.35 22.47 2.42
N SER A 275 21.54 23.08 3.59
CA SER A 275 21.44 24.54 3.77
C SER A 275 22.75 25.30 3.52
N HIS A 276 23.88 24.60 3.38
CA HIS A 276 25.20 25.22 3.22
C HIS A 276 25.61 25.36 1.74
N PRO A 277 26.26 26.48 1.36
CA PRO A 277 26.67 26.74 -0.03
C PRO A 277 27.87 25.89 -0.48
N PRO A 278 28.12 25.77 -1.81
CA PRO A 278 29.17 24.89 -2.34
C PRO A 278 30.60 25.09 -1.88
N ASP A 279 30.89 26.30 -1.41
CA ASP A 279 32.24 26.75 -1.05
C ASP A 279 32.39 26.87 0.47
N ASP A 280 31.44 26.34 1.25
CA ASP A 280 31.50 26.35 2.71
C ASP A 280 32.57 25.37 3.22
N PRO A 281 33.54 25.82 4.03
CA PRO A 281 34.62 24.96 4.53
C PRO A 281 34.13 23.86 5.48
N ASN A 282 32.91 23.96 6.04
CA ASN A 282 32.35 22.97 6.96
C ASN A 282 31.66 21.80 6.23
N LEU A 283 31.47 21.88 4.90
CA LEU A 283 30.81 20.81 4.13
C LEU A 283 31.38 19.40 4.38
N PRO A 284 32.70 19.16 4.47
CA PRO A 284 33.22 17.83 4.79
C PRO A 284 32.80 17.32 6.17
N SER A 285 32.73 18.21 7.17
CA SER A 285 32.29 17.86 8.52
C SER A 285 30.79 17.53 8.57
N LEU A 286 29.97 18.32 7.86
CA LEU A 286 28.52 18.09 7.74
C LEU A 286 28.20 16.83 6.93
N ALA A 287 29.04 16.49 5.94
CA ALA A 287 28.90 15.25 5.18
C ALA A 287 29.24 14.02 6.04
N ASN A 288 30.27 14.10 6.88
CA ASN A 288 30.58 13.03 7.85
C ASN A 288 29.44 12.87 8.87
N GLU A 289 28.92 13.97 9.43
CA GLU A 289 27.79 13.93 10.37
C GLU A 289 26.53 13.29 9.75
N PHE A 290 26.26 13.56 8.45
CA PHE A 290 25.19 12.87 7.72
C PHE A 290 25.50 11.39 7.52
N ASP A 291 26.74 11.01 7.17
CA ASP A 291 27.11 9.61 6.95
C ASP A 291 27.05 8.80 8.25
N ASP A 292 27.46 9.38 9.39
CA ASP A 292 27.36 8.80 10.72
C ASP A 292 25.88 8.59 11.12
N ALA A 293 25.04 9.62 10.98
CA ALA A 293 23.61 9.51 11.26
C ALA A 293 22.89 8.51 10.34
N LEU A 294 23.32 8.40 9.07
CA LEU A 294 22.80 7.41 8.12
C LEU A 294 23.23 5.98 8.50
N ALA A 295 24.45 5.80 9.00
CA ALA A 295 24.92 4.52 9.52
C ALA A 295 24.09 4.10 10.74
N THR A 296 23.92 4.99 11.72
CA THR A 296 23.10 4.74 12.92
C THR A 296 21.65 4.40 12.57
N TYR A 297 21.03 5.13 11.63
CA TYR A 297 19.68 4.82 11.18
C TYR A 297 19.58 3.43 10.53
N ASN A 298 20.50 3.08 9.63
CA ASN A 298 20.48 1.78 8.95
C ASN A 298 20.76 0.62 9.91
N GLU A 299 21.63 0.82 10.91
CA GLU A 299 21.89 -0.16 11.97
C GLU A 299 20.65 -0.38 12.83
N ALA A 300 19.99 0.69 13.29
CA ALA A 300 18.75 0.59 14.07
C ALA A 300 17.64 -0.12 13.29
N VAL A 301 17.48 0.17 11.99
CA VAL A 301 16.50 -0.53 11.12
C VAL A 301 16.86 -2.00 10.95
N GLY A 302 18.16 -2.33 10.83
CA GLY A 302 18.66 -3.71 10.77
C GLY A 302 18.32 -4.49 12.04
N GLN A 303 18.72 -3.97 13.21
CA GLN A 303 18.45 -4.57 14.51
C GLN A 303 16.95 -4.75 14.76
N ALA A 304 16.13 -3.72 14.43
CA ALA A 304 14.68 -3.79 14.55
C ALA A 304 14.09 -4.90 13.66
N ALA A 305 14.52 -5.00 12.40
CA ALA A 305 14.06 -6.03 11.47
C ALA A 305 14.54 -7.45 11.82
N GLU A 306 15.73 -7.59 12.42
CA GLU A 306 16.25 -8.87 12.93
C GLU A 306 15.54 -9.32 14.21
N SER A 307 15.12 -8.36 15.07
CA SER A 307 14.36 -8.66 16.29
C SER A 307 12.91 -9.06 16.04
N SER A 308 12.33 -8.63 14.91
CA SER A 308 10.95 -8.89 14.53
C SER A 308 10.76 -8.69 13.03
N SER A 309 10.41 -9.76 12.33
CA SER A 309 9.87 -9.81 10.96
C SER A 309 8.68 -8.84 10.79
N ALA A 310 7.81 -8.74 11.79
CA ALA A 310 6.74 -7.76 11.83
C ALA A 310 7.27 -6.31 11.79
N LEU A 311 8.34 -5.98 12.53
CA LEU A 311 9.04 -4.69 12.40
C LEU A 311 9.71 -4.53 11.03
N GLY A 312 10.37 -5.58 10.54
CA GLY A 312 10.98 -5.61 9.21
C GLY A 312 10.00 -5.21 8.12
N ALA A 313 8.76 -5.71 8.18
CA ALA A 313 7.69 -5.39 7.23
C ALA A 313 7.26 -3.91 7.20
N VAL A 314 7.50 -3.13 8.26
CA VAL A 314 7.13 -1.71 8.37
C VAL A 314 8.32 -0.74 8.39
N LEU A 315 9.55 -1.25 8.47
CA LEU A 315 10.79 -0.44 8.49
C LEU A 315 11.72 -0.70 7.29
N SER A 316 11.73 -1.91 6.73
CA SER A 316 12.67 -2.33 5.68
C SER A 316 12.01 -2.37 4.30
N SER A 317 12.76 -1.97 3.25
CA SER A 317 12.33 -2.19 1.86
C SER A 317 12.71 -3.56 1.32
N ASN A 318 13.44 -4.37 2.11
CA ASN A 318 13.70 -5.76 1.77
C ASN A 318 12.47 -6.61 2.16
N PRO A 319 11.86 -7.36 1.21
CA PRO A 319 10.84 -8.33 1.55
C PRO A 319 11.44 -9.50 2.33
N PRO A 320 10.65 -10.24 3.10
CA PRO A 320 11.05 -11.49 3.75
C PRO A 320 11.77 -12.46 2.78
N PRO A 321 12.79 -13.18 3.25
CA PRO A 321 13.33 -14.34 2.55
C PRO A 321 12.23 -15.33 2.18
N PHE A 322 12.37 -16.00 1.04
CA PHE A 322 11.35 -16.98 0.63
C PHE A 322 11.18 -18.14 1.59
N VAL A 323 12.23 -18.57 2.32
CA VAL A 323 12.12 -19.65 3.30
C VAL A 323 11.14 -19.24 4.41
N GLU A 324 11.35 -18.08 5.03
CA GLU A 324 10.43 -17.50 6.02
C GLU A 324 8.99 -17.44 5.50
N VAL A 325 8.77 -16.97 4.26
CA VAL A 325 7.43 -16.97 3.64
C VAL A 325 6.89 -18.39 3.45
N GLN A 326 7.71 -19.33 3.00
CA GLN A 326 7.32 -20.72 2.74
C GLN A 326 6.95 -21.46 4.02
N ASP A 327 7.67 -21.19 5.12
CA ASP A 327 7.40 -21.72 6.47
C ASP A 327 6.03 -21.22 6.99
N THR A 328 5.51 -20.08 6.50
CA THR A 328 4.15 -19.60 6.82
C THR A 328 3.02 -20.25 5.99
N LEU A 329 3.32 -21.19 5.10
CA LEU A 329 2.32 -21.86 4.26
C LEU A 329 2.12 -23.30 4.75
N ALA A 330 0.86 -23.75 4.84
CA ALA A 330 0.57 -25.17 4.95
C ALA A 330 0.59 -25.85 3.57
N GLU A 331 0.63 -27.19 3.54
CA GLU A 331 0.63 -27.99 2.30
C GLU A 331 -0.51 -27.64 1.33
N ASP A 332 -1.69 -27.32 1.89
CA ASP A 332 -2.91 -26.96 1.16
C ASP A 332 -2.98 -25.49 0.72
N THR A 333 -1.91 -24.72 0.95
CA THR A 333 -1.90 -23.26 0.81
C THR A 333 -0.91 -22.82 -0.26
N ALA A 334 -1.31 -21.82 -1.05
CA ALA A 334 -0.44 -21.21 -2.05
C ALA A 334 -0.55 -19.68 -2.07
N LEU A 335 0.58 -19.02 -2.31
CA LEU A 335 0.68 -17.61 -2.66
C LEU A 335 0.79 -17.48 -4.17
N LEU A 336 -0.14 -16.75 -4.80
CA LEU A 336 -0.12 -16.45 -6.24
C LEU A 336 0.09 -14.95 -6.46
N ARG A 337 1.07 -14.60 -7.30
CA ARG A 337 1.22 -13.26 -7.85
C ARG A 337 1.06 -13.30 -9.35
N CYS A 338 0.44 -12.28 -9.94
CA CYS A 338 0.66 -11.98 -11.36
C CYS A 338 1.03 -10.51 -11.57
N ALA A 339 1.85 -10.23 -12.58
CA ALA A 339 2.25 -8.87 -12.92
C ALA A 339 2.56 -8.74 -14.42
N GLN A 340 2.26 -7.58 -15.00
CA GLN A 340 2.72 -7.26 -16.35
C GLN A 340 4.15 -6.72 -16.31
N ILE A 341 5.06 -7.46 -16.92
CA ILE A 341 6.46 -7.10 -17.09
C ILE A 341 6.75 -6.94 -18.58
N GLY A 342 7.00 -5.71 -19.01
CA GLY A 342 7.11 -5.36 -20.43
C GLY A 342 5.87 -5.81 -21.21
N ARG A 343 6.07 -6.71 -22.19
CA ARG A 343 5.00 -7.30 -23.01
C ARG A 343 4.43 -8.62 -22.50
N ARG A 344 4.97 -9.18 -21.42
CA ARG A 344 4.54 -10.48 -20.88
C ARG A 344 3.75 -10.28 -19.58
N LEU A 345 2.71 -11.08 -19.41
CA LEU A 345 2.12 -11.34 -18.11
C LEU A 345 2.95 -12.45 -17.47
N ILE A 346 3.43 -12.25 -16.25
CA ILE A 346 4.15 -13.29 -15.51
C ILE A 346 3.31 -13.66 -14.29
N VAL A 347 3.21 -14.97 -14.05
CA VAL A 347 2.50 -15.57 -12.91
C VAL A 347 3.51 -16.35 -12.09
N TRP A 348 3.48 -16.17 -10.78
CA TRP A 348 4.28 -16.90 -9.80
C TRP A 348 3.35 -17.61 -8.83
N VAL A 349 3.72 -18.81 -8.42
CA VAL A 349 3.09 -19.60 -7.37
C VAL A 349 4.18 -20.05 -6.40
N LEU A 350 3.94 -19.84 -5.10
CA LEU A 350 4.79 -20.24 -3.99
C LEU A 350 4.01 -21.14 -3.04
N ARG A 351 4.64 -22.23 -2.61
CA ARG A 351 4.15 -23.28 -1.68
C ARG A 351 5.28 -23.66 -0.71
N PRO A 352 5.05 -24.45 0.35
CA PRO A 352 6.03 -24.70 1.41
C PRO A 352 7.40 -25.18 0.90
N GLU A 353 7.45 -25.99 -0.16
CA GLU A 353 8.73 -26.45 -0.75
C GLU A 353 8.89 -26.08 -2.23
N GLU A 354 7.86 -25.52 -2.87
CA GLU A 354 7.83 -25.29 -4.32
C GLU A 354 7.74 -23.81 -4.71
N PHE A 355 8.50 -23.45 -5.75
CA PHE A 355 8.40 -22.16 -6.42
C PHE A 355 8.28 -22.36 -7.93
N THR A 356 7.12 -22.04 -8.48
CA THR A 356 6.82 -22.14 -9.91
C THR A 356 6.53 -20.76 -10.48
N TRP A 357 6.98 -20.50 -11.71
CA TRP A 357 6.58 -19.32 -12.45
C TRP A 357 6.40 -19.61 -13.94
N LYS A 358 5.54 -18.86 -14.60
CA LYS A 358 5.24 -18.98 -16.04
C LYS A 358 5.04 -17.59 -16.64
N ALA A 359 5.47 -17.43 -17.89
CA ALA A 359 5.21 -16.23 -18.67
C ALA A 359 4.15 -16.52 -19.75
N SER A 360 3.13 -15.67 -19.79
CA SER A 360 2.06 -15.64 -20.80
C SER A 360 2.25 -14.43 -21.73
N SER A 361 1.83 -14.59 -22.98
CA SER A 361 1.82 -13.53 -23.99
C SER A 361 0.60 -12.59 -23.90
N ALA A 362 -0.31 -12.84 -22.94
CA ALA A 362 -1.47 -11.98 -22.70
C ALA A 362 -1.04 -10.54 -22.34
N PRO A 363 -1.48 -9.51 -23.08
CA PRO A 363 -1.11 -8.12 -22.80
C PRO A 363 -1.99 -7.55 -21.68
N TRP A 364 -1.44 -6.73 -20.78
CA TRP A 364 -2.20 -6.13 -19.68
C TRP A 364 -3.49 -5.39 -20.08
N ALA A 365 -3.51 -4.76 -21.25
CA ALA A 365 -4.68 -4.05 -21.76
C ALA A 365 -5.90 -4.98 -21.91
N PHE A 366 -5.67 -6.26 -22.23
CA PHE A 366 -6.70 -7.30 -22.30
C PHE A 366 -7.26 -7.64 -20.92
N LEU A 367 -6.41 -7.79 -19.90
CA LEU A 367 -6.83 -8.14 -18.54
C LEU A 367 -7.73 -7.08 -17.87
N ARG A 368 -7.60 -5.79 -18.20
CA ARG A 368 -8.44 -4.72 -17.62
C ARG A 368 -9.93 -4.86 -17.95
N SER A 369 -10.27 -5.52 -19.05
CA SER A 369 -11.64 -5.78 -19.50
C SER A 369 -11.93 -7.27 -19.64
N ALA A 370 -11.05 -8.13 -19.11
CA ALA A 370 -11.16 -9.57 -19.26
C ALA A 370 -12.34 -10.11 -18.46
N SER A 371 -13.11 -10.98 -19.11
CA SER A 371 -14.07 -11.87 -18.45
C SER A 371 -13.37 -12.81 -17.46
N PRO A 372 -14.11 -13.39 -16.49
CA PRO A 372 -13.55 -14.39 -15.57
C PRO A 372 -12.88 -15.57 -16.30
N GLN A 373 -13.42 -16.00 -17.44
CA GLN A 373 -12.87 -17.04 -18.31
C GLN A 373 -11.49 -16.66 -18.89
N GLU A 374 -11.34 -15.41 -19.32
CA GLU A 374 -10.09 -14.90 -19.88
C GLU A 374 -9.01 -14.74 -18.81
N ILE A 375 -9.39 -14.44 -17.57
CA ILE A 375 -8.49 -14.41 -16.41
C ILE A 375 -8.04 -15.82 -16.03
N ALA A 376 -8.94 -16.80 -15.96
CA ALA A 376 -8.56 -18.19 -15.74
C ALA A 376 -7.54 -18.65 -16.79
N LYS A 377 -7.83 -18.43 -18.08
CA LYS A 377 -6.93 -18.78 -19.19
C LYS A 377 -5.57 -18.07 -19.16
N ALA A 378 -5.55 -16.80 -18.75
CA ALA A 378 -4.32 -16.00 -18.76
C ALA A 378 -3.47 -16.20 -17.49
N VAL A 379 -4.09 -16.51 -16.35
CA VAL A 379 -3.45 -16.51 -15.03
C VAL A 379 -3.46 -17.88 -14.35
N LEU A 380 -4.59 -18.58 -14.30
CA LEU A 380 -4.73 -19.83 -13.54
C LEU A 380 -4.27 -21.05 -14.35
N ASP A 381 -4.76 -21.21 -15.59
CA ASP A 381 -4.43 -22.34 -16.48
C ASP A 381 -2.91 -22.55 -16.65
N PRO A 382 -2.06 -21.52 -16.82
CA PRO A 382 -0.61 -21.73 -16.99
C PRO A 382 0.08 -22.37 -15.77
N VAL A 383 -0.48 -22.19 -14.58
CA VAL A 383 0.08 -22.66 -13.29
C VAL A 383 -0.83 -23.70 -12.62
N ALA A 384 -1.77 -24.30 -13.37
CA ALA A 384 -2.80 -25.16 -12.79
C ALA A 384 -2.24 -26.38 -12.04
N GLU A 385 -1.15 -26.97 -12.55
CA GLU A 385 -0.40 -28.05 -11.90
C GLU A 385 0.14 -27.65 -10.51
N ALA A 386 0.71 -26.44 -10.39
CA ALA A 386 1.22 -25.93 -9.11
C ALA A 386 0.09 -25.61 -8.11
N LEU A 387 -1.14 -25.38 -8.59
CA LEU A 387 -2.33 -25.14 -7.76
C LEU A 387 -3.12 -26.43 -7.46
N GLU A 388 -2.60 -27.60 -7.83
CA GLU A 388 -3.24 -28.89 -7.54
C GLU A 388 -3.22 -29.17 -6.02
N GLY A 389 -4.35 -29.65 -5.48
CA GLY A 389 -4.54 -29.88 -4.05
C GLY A 389 -4.74 -28.62 -3.18
N VAL A 390 -4.51 -27.41 -3.71
CA VAL A 390 -4.65 -26.16 -2.93
C VAL A 390 -6.12 -25.93 -2.52
N ARG A 391 -6.31 -25.54 -1.26
CA ARG A 391 -7.59 -25.15 -0.64
C ARG A 391 -7.59 -23.68 -0.19
N ARG A 392 -6.43 -23.10 0.13
CA ARG A 392 -6.27 -21.68 0.51
C ARG A 392 -5.36 -20.97 -0.48
N LEU A 393 -5.88 -19.94 -1.15
CA LEU A 393 -5.15 -19.15 -2.14
C LEU A 393 -5.04 -17.70 -1.67
N TYR A 394 -3.82 -17.24 -1.42
CA TYR A 394 -3.50 -15.84 -1.16
C TYR A 394 -3.07 -15.18 -2.47
N VAL A 395 -3.74 -14.10 -2.88
CA VAL A 395 -3.45 -13.39 -4.13
C VAL A 395 -2.70 -12.08 -3.82
N LEU A 396 -1.43 -12.04 -4.21
CA LEU A 396 -0.55 -10.87 -4.13
C LEU A 396 -0.96 -9.85 -5.22
N VAL A 397 -1.58 -8.74 -4.83
CA VAL A 397 -2.17 -7.74 -5.72
C VAL A 397 -1.40 -6.42 -5.77
N ASP A 398 -1.40 -5.80 -6.96
CA ASP A 398 -0.98 -4.42 -7.22
C ASP A 398 -2.17 -3.57 -7.73
N ASP A 399 -1.97 -2.28 -7.98
CA ASP A 399 -2.96 -1.34 -8.54
C ASP A 399 -3.64 -1.82 -9.84
N ARG A 400 -3.08 -2.82 -10.51
CA ARG A 400 -3.58 -3.37 -11.76
C ARG A 400 -4.37 -4.66 -11.49
N THR A 401 -3.87 -5.55 -10.65
CA THR A 401 -4.46 -6.87 -10.38
C THR A 401 -5.47 -6.88 -9.25
N ILE A 402 -5.46 -5.87 -8.37
CA ILE A 402 -6.44 -5.71 -7.29
C ILE A 402 -7.87 -5.84 -7.81
N ASP A 403 -8.19 -5.31 -8.98
CA ASP A 403 -9.58 -5.13 -9.40
C ASP A 403 -10.15 -6.28 -10.27
N LEU A 404 -9.36 -7.33 -10.52
CA LEU A 404 -9.81 -8.48 -11.31
C LEU A 404 -10.90 -9.29 -10.57
N PRO A 405 -11.86 -9.90 -11.29
CA PRO A 405 -12.89 -10.80 -10.76
C PRO A 405 -12.34 -12.19 -10.36
N TRP A 406 -11.34 -12.22 -9.47
CA TRP A 406 -10.66 -13.43 -8.99
C TRP A 406 -11.62 -14.53 -8.50
N TYR A 407 -12.65 -14.15 -7.72
CA TYR A 407 -13.61 -15.11 -7.15
C TYR A 407 -14.48 -15.81 -8.20
N GLU A 408 -14.71 -15.15 -9.34
CA GLU A 408 -15.57 -15.61 -10.44
C GLU A 408 -14.79 -16.43 -11.47
N ALA A 409 -13.46 -16.34 -11.47
CA ALA A 409 -12.59 -17.03 -12.42
C ALA A 409 -12.84 -18.54 -12.39
N PRO A 410 -13.09 -19.20 -13.53
CA PRO A 410 -13.30 -20.64 -13.56
C PRO A 410 -12.08 -21.43 -13.07
N TRP A 411 -12.32 -22.42 -12.22
CA TRP A 411 -11.36 -23.40 -11.76
C TRP A 411 -12.03 -24.78 -11.73
N LYS A 412 -11.50 -25.74 -12.49
CA LYS A 412 -12.04 -27.10 -12.62
C LYS A 412 -13.57 -27.16 -12.85
N GLY A 413 -14.09 -26.26 -13.67
CA GLY A 413 -15.51 -26.18 -14.03
C GLY A 413 -16.42 -25.39 -13.07
N ASN A 414 -15.92 -24.95 -11.92
CA ASN A 414 -16.65 -24.12 -10.95
C ASN A 414 -16.04 -22.71 -10.87
N ALA A 415 -16.71 -21.76 -10.20
CA ALA A 415 -16.06 -20.51 -9.81
C ALA A 415 -14.97 -20.78 -8.74
N LEU A 416 -13.84 -20.08 -8.78
CA LEU A 416 -12.69 -20.30 -7.88
C LEU A 416 -13.09 -20.38 -6.39
N ILE A 417 -14.01 -19.50 -5.96
CA ILE A 417 -14.49 -19.46 -4.57
C ILE A 417 -15.30 -20.70 -4.13
N ALA A 418 -15.85 -21.47 -5.06
CA ALA A 418 -16.51 -22.73 -4.72
C ALA A 418 -15.47 -23.78 -4.29
N SER A 419 -14.28 -23.75 -4.89
CA SER A 419 -13.20 -24.72 -4.69
C SER A 419 -12.18 -24.33 -3.62
N MET A 420 -11.91 -23.03 -3.44
CA MET A 420 -10.84 -22.53 -2.56
C MET A 420 -11.32 -21.35 -1.71
N GLN A 421 -10.72 -21.16 -0.53
CA GLN A 421 -10.71 -19.88 0.16
C GLN A 421 -9.75 -18.94 -0.57
N VAL A 422 -10.12 -17.65 -0.73
CA VAL A 422 -9.35 -16.69 -1.54
C VAL A 422 -9.17 -15.37 -0.78
N GLY A 423 -7.91 -15.08 -0.40
CA GLY A 423 -7.46 -13.89 0.33
C GLY A 423 -6.60 -12.97 -0.54
N PHE A 424 -6.30 -11.76 -0.04
CA PHE A 424 -5.57 -10.73 -0.77
C PHE A 424 -4.41 -10.17 0.03
N GLU A 425 -3.24 -10.12 -0.58
CA GLU A 425 -2.02 -9.60 0.03
C GLU A 425 -1.48 -8.44 -0.80
N THR A 426 -0.98 -7.38 -0.16
CA THR A 426 -0.32 -6.28 -0.90
C THR A 426 1.19 -6.46 -1.05
N GLY A 427 1.75 -7.51 -0.45
CA GLY A 427 3.14 -7.94 -0.59
C GLY A 427 3.50 -9.04 0.41
N LEU A 428 4.65 -9.68 0.23
CA LEU A 428 5.11 -10.79 1.09
C LEU A 428 5.25 -10.37 2.57
N SER A 429 5.73 -9.15 2.83
CA SER A 429 5.87 -8.62 4.20
C SER A 429 4.52 -8.42 4.91
N HIS A 430 3.45 -8.16 4.16
CA HIS A 430 2.10 -8.10 4.70
C HIS A 430 1.57 -9.50 5.04
N HIS A 431 1.84 -10.48 4.17
CA HIS A 431 1.47 -11.88 4.42
C HIS A 431 2.13 -12.42 5.69
N VAL A 432 3.45 -12.28 5.85
CA VAL A 432 4.16 -12.73 7.07
C VAL A 432 3.64 -12.01 8.32
N SER A 433 3.53 -10.68 8.28
CA SER A 433 2.99 -9.89 9.39
C SER A 433 1.55 -10.30 9.77
N ALA A 434 0.70 -10.63 8.80
CA ALA A 434 -0.66 -11.10 9.07
C ALA A 434 -0.70 -12.56 9.56
N TYR A 435 0.25 -13.40 9.13
CA TYR A 435 0.39 -14.79 9.58
C TYR A 435 0.87 -14.87 11.02
N GLU A 436 1.87 -14.10 11.42
CA GLU A 436 2.40 -14.09 12.80
C GLU A 436 1.41 -13.53 13.81
N ARG A 437 0.56 -12.61 13.37
CA ARG A 437 -0.48 -11.96 14.20
C ARG A 437 -1.82 -12.70 14.13
N ARG A 438 -1.87 -13.87 13.47
CA ARG A 438 -3.06 -14.72 13.37
C ARG A 438 -3.49 -15.21 14.76
N ASN A 439 -4.79 -15.25 15.02
CA ASN A 439 -5.34 -15.68 16.30
C ASN A 439 -6.72 -16.33 16.14
N LEU A 440 -7.19 -17.01 17.19
CA LEU A 440 -8.45 -17.75 17.21
C LEU A 440 -9.62 -16.98 17.86
N PHE A 441 -9.38 -15.78 18.38
CA PHE A 441 -10.35 -15.10 19.24
C PHE A 441 -11.58 -14.64 18.44
N ARG A 442 -12.77 -15.09 18.85
CA ARG A 442 -14.02 -14.93 18.05
C ARG A 442 -15.28 -14.66 18.90
N ARG A 443 -15.17 -14.52 20.22
CA ARG A 443 -16.32 -14.50 21.15
C ARG A 443 -17.18 -13.24 21.14
N SER A 444 -16.60 -12.09 20.86
CA SER A 444 -17.25 -10.79 21.00
C SER A 444 -17.34 -10.04 19.66
N LEU A 445 -18.50 -9.45 19.39
CA LEU A 445 -18.78 -8.69 18.18
C LEU A 445 -19.14 -7.23 18.52
N LEU A 446 -18.40 -6.28 17.96
CA LEU A 446 -18.77 -4.87 17.92
C LEU A 446 -19.46 -4.54 16.60
N ILE A 447 -20.56 -3.81 16.64
CA ILE A 447 -21.24 -3.25 15.47
C ILE A 447 -21.40 -1.73 15.67
N CYS A 448 -20.80 -0.94 14.76
CA CYS A 448 -21.04 0.49 14.67
C CYS A 448 -22.20 0.75 13.68
N ALA A 449 -23.45 0.68 14.12
CA ALA A 449 -24.61 0.84 13.23
C ALA A 449 -24.96 2.33 12.99
N PRO A 450 -25.45 2.72 11.80
CA PRO A 450 -26.20 3.97 11.67
C PRO A 450 -27.53 3.85 12.46
N PRO A 451 -28.14 4.96 12.92
CA PRO A 451 -29.34 4.91 13.76
C PRO A 451 -30.49 4.12 13.09
N GLY A 452 -31.03 3.12 13.79
CA GLY A 452 -32.06 2.21 13.27
C GLY A 452 -31.58 1.18 12.23
N GLY A 453 -30.31 1.22 11.83
CA GLY A 453 -29.71 0.26 10.89
C GLY A 453 -29.49 -1.13 11.49
N PHE A 454 -29.40 -2.14 10.62
CA PHE A 454 -29.00 -3.52 10.96
C PHE A 454 -29.88 -4.28 11.98
N ALA A 455 -31.10 -3.83 12.29
CA ALA A 455 -32.01 -4.55 13.19
C ALA A 455 -32.26 -6.03 12.78
N GLU A 456 -32.46 -6.31 11.49
CA GLU A 456 -32.62 -7.68 10.98
C GLU A 456 -31.32 -8.49 11.01
N LEU A 457 -30.17 -7.86 10.73
CA LEU A 457 -28.84 -8.47 10.86
C LEU A 457 -28.61 -8.96 12.30
N LEU A 458 -28.95 -8.10 13.29
CA LEU A 458 -28.79 -8.39 14.71
C LEU A 458 -29.65 -9.56 15.19
N LYS A 459 -30.89 -9.71 14.70
CA LYS A 459 -31.76 -10.85 15.07
C LYS A 459 -31.11 -12.20 14.74
N GLY A 460 -30.41 -12.27 13.61
CA GLY A 460 -29.72 -13.48 13.17
C GLY A 460 -28.37 -13.72 13.86
N VAL A 461 -27.60 -12.66 14.10
CA VAL A 461 -26.19 -12.76 14.51
C VAL A 461 -26.02 -12.83 16.04
N ARG A 462 -26.93 -12.25 16.84
CA ARG A 462 -26.80 -12.17 18.32
C ARG A 462 -26.66 -13.51 19.04
N LYS A 463 -27.08 -14.62 18.43
CA LYS A 463 -26.96 -15.97 19.02
C LYS A 463 -25.64 -16.67 18.72
N SER A 464 -24.84 -16.14 17.78
CA SER A 464 -23.57 -16.72 17.37
C SER A 464 -22.39 -16.27 18.23
N PHE A 465 -22.50 -15.14 18.92
CA PHE A 465 -21.44 -14.55 19.74
C PHE A 465 -21.81 -14.58 21.23
N ARG A 466 -20.83 -14.72 22.12
CA ARG A 466 -21.04 -14.63 23.58
C ARG A 466 -21.38 -13.21 24.01
N ALA A 467 -20.82 -12.20 23.34
CA ALA A 467 -21.10 -10.79 23.57
C ALA A 467 -21.32 -10.04 22.25
N VAL A 468 -22.34 -9.16 22.19
CA VAL A 468 -22.58 -8.26 21.05
C VAL A 468 -22.82 -6.85 21.53
N THR A 469 -21.88 -5.95 21.26
CA THR A 469 -21.98 -4.52 21.54
C THR A 469 -22.44 -3.81 20.27
N VAL A 470 -23.51 -3.01 20.39
CA VAL A 470 -23.99 -2.15 19.30
C VAL A 470 -23.79 -0.70 19.71
N VAL A 471 -23.01 0.02 18.92
CA VAL A 471 -22.80 1.46 19.06
C VAL A 471 -23.49 2.13 17.87
N ASP A 472 -24.33 3.11 18.13
CA ASP A 472 -24.85 4.01 17.09
C ASP A 472 -24.27 5.42 17.22
N GLU A 473 -24.48 6.24 16.20
CA GLU A 473 -23.93 7.59 16.10
C GLU A 473 -24.42 8.53 17.22
N THR A 474 -25.53 8.20 17.88
CA THR A 474 -26.09 8.94 19.03
C THR A 474 -25.59 8.42 20.37
N SER A 475 -24.96 7.24 20.41
CA SER A 475 -24.45 6.63 21.63
C SER A 475 -23.30 7.44 22.25
N PRO A 476 -23.32 7.67 23.58
CA PRO A 476 -22.17 8.25 24.29
C PRO A 476 -20.88 7.44 24.10
N GLN A 477 -21.00 6.13 23.86
CA GLN A 477 -19.88 5.21 23.66
C GLN A 477 -19.10 5.47 22.36
N THR A 478 -19.66 6.23 21.41
CA THR A 478 -19.00 6.59 20.15
C THR A 478 -17.70 7.36 20.37
N LYS A 479 -17.59 8.13 21.46
CA LYS A 479 -16.33 8.77 21.89
C LYS A 479 -15.22 7.77 22.26
N SER A 480 -15.60 6.54 22.61
CA SER A 480 -14.72 5.44 22.97
C SER A 480 -14.64 4.35 21.90
N LEU A 481 -15.13 4.60 20.67
CA LEU A 481 -15.23 3.59 19.61
C LEU A 481 -13.88 2.91 19.31
N ALA A 482 -12.78 3.67 19.30
CA ALA A 482 -11.43 3.12 19.12
C ALA A 482 -10.96 2.18 20.25
N LEU A 483 -11.45 2.38 21.49
CA LEU A 483 -11.20 1.45 22.60
C LEU A 483 -12.09 0.21 22.49
N LEU A 484 -13.34 0.37 22.03
CA LEU A 484 -14.24 -0.76 21.81
C LEU A 484 -13.74 -1.67 20.67
N VAL A 485 -13.26 -1.10 19.56
CA VAL A 485 -12.67 -1.86 18.44
C VAL A 485 -11.48 -2.71 18.89
N ARG A 486 -10.63 -2.20 19.79
CA ARG A 486 -9.51 -2.96 20.37
C ARG A 486 -9.94 -4.11 21.28
N ARG A 487 -11.06 -3.96 22.00
CA ARG A 487 -11.56 -4.98 22.94
C ARG A 487 -12.36 -6.11 22.29
N HIS A 488 -12.97 -5.89 21.13
CA HIS A 488 -13.84 -6.90 20.50
C HIS A 488 -13.09 -7.78 19.51
N ASN A 489 -13.46 -9.05 19.47
CA ASN A 489 -12.81 -10.04 18.61
C ASN A 489 -13.18 -9.88 17.13
N CYS A 490 -14.42 -9.49 16.85
CA CYS A 490 -14.87 -9.09 15.53
C CYS A 490 -15.40 -7.65 15.59
N SER A 491 -14.94 -6.77 14.70
CA SER A 491 -15.37 -5.37 14.66
C SER A 491 -16.00 -5.01 13.31
N LEU A 492 -17.29 -4.70 13.30
CA LEU A 492 -18.04 -4.24 12.12
C LEU A 492 -18.17 -2.72 12.11
N LEU A 493 -17.37 -2.05 11.28
CA LEU A 493 -17.44 -0.63 10.99
C LEU A 493 -17.99 -0.44 9.56
N PRO A 494 -19.32 -0.46 9.33
CA PRO A 494 -19.92 -0.37 7.99
C PRO A 494 -19.75 0.99 7.29
N GLN A 495 -19.09 1.95 7.93
CA GLN A 495 -18.78 3.28 7.41
C GLN A 495 -17.51 3.28 6.53
N THR A 496 -17.19 4.44 5.96
CA THR A 496 -16.00 4.63 5.13
C THR A 496 -14.80 5.03 5.97
N LEU A 497 -13.67 4.34 5.81
CA LEU A 497 -12.35 4.80 6.26
C LEU A 497 -11.77 5.76 5.22
N ARG A 498 -11.62 7.04 5.60
CA ARG A 498 -10.99 8.08 4.80
C ARG A 498 -9.50 8.11 5.06
N VAL A 499 -8.71 7.76 4.05
CA VAL A 499 -7.26 7.57 4.18
C VAL A 499 -6.47 8.79 3.72
N ASN A 500 -5.64 9.31 4.61
CA ASN A 500 -4.62 10.30 4.26
C ASN A 500 -3.41 9.57 3.66
N ARG A 501 -3.26 9.62 2.32
CA ARG A 501 -2.17 8.92 1.61
C ARG A 501 -0.75 9.38 1.99
N ARG A 502 -0.61 10.58 2.57
CA ARG A 502 0.67 11.14 3.02
C ARG A 502 0.95 10.84 4.51
N GLN A 503 -0.10 10.57 5.30
CA GLN A 503 -0.02 10.38 6.75
C GLN A 503 -1.10 9.38 7.21
N VAL A 504 -0.93 8.09 6.86
CA VAL A 504 -2.00 7.07 7.00
C VAL A 504 -2.55 6.94 8.42
N LEU A 505 -1.78 7.23 9.48
CA LEU A 505 -2.31 7.27 10.85
C LEU A 505 -3.37 8.37 11.11
N GLN A 506 -3.37 9.47 10.36
CA GLN A 506 -4.37 10.54 10.46
C GLN A 506 -5.67 10.25 9.69
N SER A 507 -5.74 9.10 9.02
CA SER A 507 -6.98 8.56 8.45
C SER A 507 -8.06 8.44 9.52
N TYR A 508 -9.33 8.46 9.15
CA TYR A 508 -10.44 8.37 10.11
C TYR A 508 -11.65 7.65 9.54
N VAL A 509 -12.44 7.02 10.42
CA VAL A 509 -13.73 6.41 10.05
C VAL A 509 -14.80 7.49 10.07
N GLU A 510 -15.48 7.70 8.94
CA GLU A 510 -16.64 8.61 8.87
C GLU A 510 -17.76 8.13 9.79
N ILE A 511 -18.45 9.06 10.45
CA ILE A 511 -19.64 8.80 11.26
C ILE A 511 -20.71 9.78 10.77
N GLY A 512 -21.92 9.31 10.49
CA GLY A 512 -22.96 10.09 9.80
C GLY A 512 -22.59 10.43 8.35
N GLY A 513 -21.72 9.62 7.72
CA GLY A 513 -21.22 9.87 6.36
C GLY A 513 -20.29 11.07 6.22
N THR A 514 -19.84 11.68 7.33
CA THR A 514 -18.93 12.83 7.35
C THR A 514 -17.83 12.66 8.42
N ARG A 515 -16.89 13.60 8.49
CA ARG A 515 -15.93 13.66 9.60
C ARG A 515 -16.60 14.28 10.83
N SER A 516 -16.91 13.46 11.82
CA SER A 516 -17.36 13.93 13.13
C SER A 516 -16.16 14.25 14.03
N PRO A 517 -16.27 15.16 15.02
CA PRO A 517 -15.31 15.23 16.14
C PRO A 517 -15.17 13.92 16.92
N THR A 518 -16.16 13.01 16.81
CA THR A 518 -16.14 11.66 17.40
C THR A 518 -15.65 10.56 16.44
N SER A 519 -15.32 10.90 15.18
CA SER A 519 -14.74 9.93 14.22
C SER A 519 -13.40 9.41 14.75
N PRO A 520 -13.26 8.09 15.02
CA PRO A 520 -11.99 7.54 15.46
C PRO A 520 -10.97 7.66 14.33
N THR A 521 -9.78 8.15 14.65
CA THR A 521 -8.64 8.09 13.75
C THR A 521 -8.09 6.66 13.68
N LEU A 522 -7.45 6.30 12.57
CA LEU A 522 -6.75 5.03 12.46
C LEU A 522 -5.68 4.94 13.56
N ARG A 523 -4.94 6.03 13.83
CA ARG A 523 -4.03 6.13 14.98
C ARG A 523 -4.68 5.68 16.29
N ALA A 524 -5.90 6.13 16.59
CA ALA A 524 -6.59 5.78 17.84
C ALA A 524 -7.03 4.30 17.86
N ILE A 525 -7.43 3.75 16.71
CA ILE A 525 -7.79 2.33 16.56
C ILE A 525 -6.57 1.44 16.77
N VAL A 526 -5.45 1.74 16.11
CA VAL A 526 -4.18 1.01 16.23
C VAL A 526 -3.30 1.50 17.38
N ALA A 527 -3.86 2.22 18.36
CA ALA A 527 -3.11 2.82 19.49
C ALA A 527 -2.68 1.81 20.58
N GLY A 528 -2.78 0.52 20.33
CA GLY A 528 -2.47 -0.55 21.27
C GLY A 528 -3.06 -1.88 20.83
N PRO A 529 -2.85 -2.95 21.62
CA PRO A 529 -3.26 -4.30 21.25
C PRO A 529 -4.75 -4.39 20.90
N MET A 530 -5.05 -5.00 19.76
CA MET A 530 -6.37 -5.44 19.34
C MET A 530 -6.53 -6.91 19.69
N SER A 531 -7.58 -7.27 20.40
CA SER A 531 -8.05 -8.65 20.57
C SER A 531 -8.83 -9.15 19.33
N SER A 532 -8.79 -8.39 18.23
CA SER A 532 -9.65 -8.59 17.07
C SER A 532 -9.00 -9.55 16.08
N SER A 533 -9.63 -10.69 15.79
CA SER A 533 -9.24 -11.51 14.64
C SER A 533 -9.64 -10.85 13.32
N VAL A 534 -10.77 -10.10 13.31
CA VAL A 534 -11.34 -9.51 12.08
C VAL A 534 -11.85 -8.08 12.29
N LEU A 535 -11.25 -7.14 11.55
CA LEU A 535 -11.76 -5.77 11.39
C LEU A 535 -12.45 -5.62 10.03
N PHE A 536 -13.74 -5.37 10.03
CA PHE A 536 -14.50 -5.00 8.84
C PHE A 536 -14.64 -3.47 8.72
N VAL A 537 -14.36 -2.94 7.54
CA VAL A 537 -14.55 -1.54 7.15
C VAL A 537 -15.44 -1.46 5.91
N GLY A 538 -16.51 -0.66 5.95
CA GLY A 538 -17.53 -0.61 4.89
C GLY A 538 -17.00 -0.16 3.53
N SER A 539 -16.08 0.80 3.49
CA SER A 539 -15.18 0.99 2.33
C SER A 539 -13.93 1.75 2.74
N VAL A 540 -12.82 1.55 2.05
CA VAL A 540 -11.66 2.43 2.15
C VAL A 540 -11.75 3.46 1.01
N ARG A 541 -11.39 4.73 1.25
CA ARG A 541 -11.31 5.78 0.22
C ARG A 541 -10.21 6.79 0.53
N PRO A 542 -9.49 7.35 -0.45
CA PRO A 542 -8.58 8.46 -0.19
C PRO A 542 -9.31 9.72 0.30
N LEU A 543 -8.58 10.58 1.03
CA LEU A 543 -9.01 11.93 1.39
C LEU A 543 -8.90 12.92 0.23
N GLU A 544 -7.81 12.84 -0.53
CA GLU A 544 -7.55 13.71 -1.68
C GLU A 544 -8.15 13.11 -2.97
N GLY A 545 -9.21 13.74 -3.48
CA GLY A 545 -9.73 13.55 -4.85
C GLY A 545 -10.82 12.48 -5.06
N TYR A 546 -11.35 12.44 -6.28
CA TYR A 546 -12.18 11.34 -6.78
C TYR A 546 -11.26 10.29 -7.41
N GLY A 547 -11.08 9.15 -6.74
CA GLY A 547 -10.29 8.04 -7.27
C GLY A 547 -10.50 6.76 -6.48
N ASP A 548 -10.25 5.63 -7.14
CA ASP A 548 -10.27 4.31 -6.52
C ASP A 548 -9.15 4.14 -5.48
N VAL A 549 -9.31 3.11 -4.64
CA VAL A 549 -8.31 2.68 -3.66
C VAL A 549 -7.14 2.04 -4.42
N ASP A 550 -5.94 2.58 -4.24
CA ASP A 550 -4.70 1.95 -4.72
C ASP A 550 -4.22 0.89 -3.70
N THR A 551 -3.43 -0.09 -4.14
CA THR A 551 -2.94 -1.15 -3.25
C THR A 551 -2.08 -0.60 -2.13
N ARG A 552 -1.40 0.53 -2.37
CA ARG A 552 -0.66 1.26 -1.35
C ARG A 552 -1.55 1.73 -0.18
N THR A 553 -2.72 2.30 -0.48
CA THR A 553 -3.68 2.79 0.52
C THR A 553 -4.21 1.64 1.38
N ILE A 554 -4.69 0.55 0.76
CA ILE A 554 -5.25 -0.59 1.50
C ILE A 554 -4.16 -1.39 2.22
N GLY A 555 -2.98 -1.57 1.61
CA GLY A 555 -1.85 -2.29 2.21
C GLY A 555 -1.33 -1.61 3.47
N ALA A 556 -1.18 -0.28 3.45
CA ALA A 556 -0.78 0.45 4.65
C ALA A 556 -1.79 0.32 5.81
N VAL A 557 -3.10 0.29 5.51
CA VAL A 557 -4.14 0.06 6.53
C VAL A 557 -4.13 -1.39 7.03
N ALA A 558 -3.98 -2.36 6.13
CA ALA A 558 -4.00 -3.79 6.47
C ALA A 558 -2.76 -4.19 7.28
N VAL A 559 -1.57 -3.71 6.90
CA VAL A 559 -0.34 -3.87 7.69
C VAL A 559 -0.48 -3.21 9.07
N LEU A 560 -0.97 -1.96 9.16
CA LEU A 560 -1.18 -1.32 10.48
C LEU A 560 -2.20 -2.07 11.35
N ALA A 561 -3.22 -2.68 10.76
CA ALA A 561 -4.17 -3.53 11.48
C ALA A 561 -3.49 -4.82 11.98
N ALA A 562 -2.74 -5.51 11.11
CA ALA A 562 -2.00 -6.73 11.48
C ALA A 562 -1.02 -6.47 12.63
N GLN A 563 -0.20 -5.41 12.54
CA GLN A 563 0.72 -4.99 13.61
C GLN A 563 0.02 -4.72 14.95
N ALA A 564 -1.17 -4.12 14.91
CA ALA A 564 -1.98 -3.90 16.11
C ALA A 564 -2.56 -5.19 16.71
N GLY A 565 -2.43 -6.35 16.05
CA GLY A 565 -3.00 -7.64 16.47
C GLY A 565 -4.26 -8.04 15.69
N CYS A 566 -4.59 -7.34 14.60
CA CYS A 566 -5.75 -7.60 13.75
C CYS A 566 -5.36 -8.16 12.37
N PRO A 567 -5.19 -9.48 12.24
CA PRO A 567 -4.57 -10.13 11.07
C PRO A 567 -5.45 -10.12 9.81
N SER A 568 -6.77 -9.92 9.94
CA SER A 568 -7.71 -9.89 8.81
C SER A 568 -8.44 -8.55 8.71
N LEU A 569 -8.25 -7.83 7.59
CA LEU A 569 -9.01 -6.64 7.23
C LEU A 569 -10.06 -6.98 6.16
N VAL A 570 -11.34 -6.83 6.46
CA VAL A 570 -12.43 -7.02 5.49
C VAL A 570 -12.92 -5.67 4.97
N THR A 571 -12.97 -5.48 3.65
CA THR A 571 -13.55 -4.25 3.04
C THR A 571 -14.35 -4.55 1.79
N ARG A 572 -15.24 -3.62 1.40
CA ARG A 572 -15.87 -3.66 0.08
C ARG A 572 -14.87 -3.34 -1.04
N ARG A 573 -15.02 -4.04 -2.17
CA ARG A 573 -14.44 -3.79 -3.50
C ARG A 573 -15.13 -2.57 -4.13
N ARG A 574 -14.34 -1.59 -4.58
CA ARG A 574 -14.76 -0.36 -5.29
C ARG A 574 -15.68 0.58 -4.50
N PRO A 575 -15.87 1.84 -4.96
CA PRO A 575 -16.91 2.72 -4.42
C PRO A 575 -18.27 2.04 -4.58
N PRO A 576 -19.04 1.80 -3.50
CA PRO A 576 -20.32 1.10 -3.60
C PRO A 576 -21.34 1.83 -4.48
N THR A 577 -21.88 1.11 -5.46
CA THR A 577 -23.04 1.49 -6.28
C THR A 577 -24.37 1.32 -5.55
N GLY A 578 -24.38 0.68 -4.38
CA GLY A 578 -25.58 0.40 -3.59
C GLY A 578 -25.30 0.07 -2.11
N PRO A 579 -26.35 -0.21 -1.32
CA PRO A 579 -26.22 -0.58 0.09
C PRO A 579 -25.35 -1.83 0.29
N LEU A 580 -24.94 -2.07 1.54
CA LEU A 580 -24.17 -3.27 1.89
C LEU A 580 -25.10 -4.50 1.85
N PRO A 581 -24.79 -5.57 1.08
CA PRO A 581 -25.64 -6.76 0.99
C PRO A 581 -25.76 -7.46 2.36
N CYS A 582 -26.86 -7.16 3.06
CA CYS A 582 -27.03 -7.54 4.46
C CYS A 582 -27.12 -9.06 4.64
N ASP A 583 -27.58 -9.81 3.63
CA ASP A 583 -27.68 -11.27 3.68
C ASP A 583 -26.31 -11.95 3.63
N VAL A 584 -25.43 -11.50 2.72
CA VAL A 584 -24.04 -12.01 2.63
C VAL A 584 -23.29 -11.67 3.91
N LEU A 585 -23.47 -10.45 4.43
CA LEU A 585 -22.86 -10.04 5.69
C LEU A 585 -23.40 -10.82 6.89
N ALA A 586 -24.72 -11.07 6.97
CA ALA A 586 -25.32 -11.85 8.05
C ALA A 586 -24.84 -13.31 8.02
N ALA A 587 -24.69 -13.90 6.83
CA ALA A 587 -24.13 -15.24 6.67
C ALA A 587 -22.65 -15.28 7.11
N PHE A 588 -21.85 -14.30 6.68
CA PHE A 588 -20.45 -14.17 7.08
C PHE A 588 -20.28 -14.02 8.60
N LEU A 589 -21.02 -13.11 9.22
CA LEU A 589 -20.95 -12.87 10.67
C LEU A 589 -21.39 -14.08 11.51
N LYS A 590 -22.37 -14.86 11.03
CA LYS A 590 -22.76 -16.13 11.69
C LYS A 590 -21.66 -17.18 11.59
N ALA A 591 -21.01 -17.28 10.42
CA ALA A 591 -19.99 -18.28 10.17
C ALA A 591 -18.65 -17.96 10.87
N VAL A 592 -18.22 -16.69 10.88
CA VAL A 592 -16.93 -16.27 11.48
C VAL A 592 -16.88 -16.42 13.00
N ALA A 593 -18.02 -16.66 13.66
CA ALA A 593 -18.05 -17.01 15.07
C ALA A 593 -17.52 -18.42 15.36
N VAL A 594 -17.49 -19.32 14.36
CA VAL A 594 -17.12 -20.74 14.51
C VAL A 594 -16.15 -21.25 13.44
N GLN A 595 -15.95 -20.53 12.34
CA GLN A 595 -15.06 -20.88 11.23
C GLN A 595 -13.96 -19.82 11.06
N SER A 596 -12.87 -20.19 10.37
CA SER A 596 -11.84 -19.23 9.96
C SER A 596 -12.42 -18.13 9.07
N THR A 597 -11.80 -16.95 9.06
CA THR A 597 -12.28 -15.78 8.30
C THR A 597 -12.48 -16.09 6.81
N GLY A 598 -11.54 -16.85 6.23
CA GLY A 598 -11.58 -17.32 4.85
C GLY A 598 -12.72 -18.28 4.58
N GLU A 599 -12.90 -19.29 5.45
CA GLU A 599 -13.97 -20.26 5.31
C GLU A 599 -15.35 -19.64 5.52
N ALA A 600 -15.50 -18.79 6.53
CA ALA A 600 -16.74 -18.07 6.82
C ALA A 600 -17.20 -17.23 5.62
N LEU A 601 -16.27 -16.54 4.94
CA LEU A 601 -16.60 -15.75 3.77
C LEU A 601 -16.85 -16.62 2.53
N ARG A 602 -16.13 -17.74 2.38
CA ARG A 602 -16.37 -18.75 1.34
C ARG A 602 -17.78 -19.35 1.47
N ALA A 603 -18.16 -19.77 2.67
CA ALA A 603 -19.48 -20.31 2.99
C ALA A 603 -20.59 -19.28 2.73
N ALA A 604 -20.43 -18.03 3.19
CA ALA A 604 -21.39 -16.95 2.94
C ALA A 604 -21.62 -16.67 1.45
N ARG A 605 -20.56 -16.68 0.64
CA ARG A 605 -20.63 -16.51 -0.81
C ARG A 605 -21.27 -17.70 -1.52
N ASN A 606 -20.90 -18.92 -1.14
CA ASN A 606 -21.48 -20.13 -1.73
C ASN A 606 -22.98 -20.22 -1.42
N GLU A 607 -23.42 -19.77 -0.24
CA GLU A 607 -24.84 -19.68 0.09
C GLU A 607 -25.58 -18.60 -0.74
N ALA A 608 -24.97 -17.44 -0.96
CA ALA A 608 -25.52 -16.42 -1.85
C ALA A 608 -25.60 -16.91 -3.32
N LEU A 609 -24.57 -17.60 -3.79
CA LEU A 609 -24.51 -18.19 -5.14
C LEU A 609 -25.60 -19.25 -5.35
N LYS A 610 -25.83 -20.14 -4.37
CA LYS A 610 -26.94 -21.12 -4.39
C LYS A 610 -28.32 -20.48 -4.50
N ARG A 611 -28.49 -19.28 -3.93
CA ARG A 611 -29.74 -18.50 -4.01
C ARG A 611 -29.87 -17.69 -5.29
N GLY A 612 -28.90 -17.76 -6.20
CA GLY A 612 -28.90 -17.00 -7.45
C GLY A 612 -28.59 -15.51 -7.28
N ALA A 613 -27.92 -15.10 -6.20
CA ALA A 613 -27.52 -13.71 -6.01
C ALA A 613 -26.54 -13.26 -7.13
N PRO A 614 -26.66 -12.03 -7.65
CA PRO A 614 -25.77 -11.53 -8.70
C PRO A 614 -24.31 -11.47 -8.21
N PRO A 615 -23.31 -11.61 -9.11
CA PRO A 615 -21.89 -11.52 -8.75
C PRO A 615 -21.53 -10.28 -7.95
N GLU A 616 -22.19 -9.15 -8.23
CA GLU A 616 -21.98 -7.88 -7.52
C GLU A 616 -22.23 -7.99 -6.01
N ASP A 617 -23.18 -8.81 -5.56
CA ASP A 617 -23.54 -8.91 -4.13
C ASP A 617 -22.55 -9.78 -3.35
N TRP A 618 -22.13 -10.93 -3.90
CA TRP A 618 -21.26 -11.87 -3.18
C TRP A 618 -19.76 -11.65 -3.43
N THR A 619 -19.37 -11.02 -4.55
CA THR A 619 -17.97 -10.59 -4.76
C THR A 619 -17.63 -9.27 -4.10
N CYS A 620 -18.61 -8.55 -3.51
CA CYS A 620 -18.36 -7.20 -3.01
C CYS A 620 -17.39 -7.15 -1.83
N LEU A 621 -17.32 -8.16 -0.96
CA LEU A 621 -16.39 -8.18 0.17
C LEU A 621 -15.02 -8.73 -0.26
N ARG A 622 -13.95 -8.32 0.43
CA ARG A 622 -12.59 -8.87 0.31
C ARG A 622 -11.93 -8.94 1.68
N ILE A 623 -11.19 -10.03 1.92
CA ILE A 623 -10.26 -10.17 3.05
C ILE A 623 -8.89 -9.77 2.54
N TYR A 624 -8.22 -8.86 3.24
CA TYR A 624 -6.80 -8.59 3.13
C TYR A 624 -6.11 -9.12 4.39
N GLY A 625 -4.97 -9.80 4.22
CA GLY A 625 -4.29 -10.48 5.30
C GLY A 625 -4.85 -11.88 5.53
N SER A 626 -4.60 -12.43 6.73
CA SER A 626 -4.83 -13.83 7.06
C SER A 626 -6.25 -14.30 6.76
N LEU A 627 -6.36 -15.49 6.17
CA LEU A 627 -7.62 -16.23 6.05
C LEU A 627 -8.02 -16.93 7.37
N GLY A 628 -7.16 -16.83 8.41
CA GLY A 628 -7.28 -17.59 9.64
C GLY A 628 -6.71 -19.00 9.53
N MET A 629 -6.56 -19.63 10.70
CA MET A 629 -5.99 -20.98 10.83
C MET A 629 -6.91 -22.05 10.22
N ASN A 630 -6.32 -23.13 9.69
CA ASN A 630 -7.00 -24.41 9.48
C ASN A 630 -7.13 -25.19 10.81
N GLU A 631 -7.60 -26.44 10.79
CA GLU A 631 -7.83 -27.23 12.01
C GLU A 631 -6.50 -27.59 12.71
N ASP A 632 -5.49 -28.03 11.95
CA ASP A 632 -4.17 -28.41 12.49
C ASP A 632 -3.41 -27.20 13.08
N GLU A 633 -3.35 -26.09 12.34
CA GLU A 633 -2.77 -24.81 12.78
C GLU A 633 -3.49 -24.24 14.01
N ALA A 634 -4.80 -24.50 14.16
CA ALA A 634 -5.58 -24.05 15.31
C ALA A 634 -5.29 -24.89 16.56
N LEU A 635 -5.09 -26.20 16.40
CA LEU A 635 -4.67 -27.09 17.49
C LEU A 635 -3.25 -26.74 17.96
N GLU A 636 -2.30 -26.60 17.04
CA GLU A 636 -0.91 -26.21 17.34
C GLU A 636 -0.84 -24.86 18.07
N PHE A 637 -1.55 -23.84 17.57
CA PHE A 637 -1.61 -22.54 18.24
C PHE A 637 -2.28 -22.61 19.62
N ALA A 638 -3.33 -23.43 19.77
CA ALA A 638 -4.03 -23.54 21.04
C ALA A 638 -3.17 -24.26 22.10
N ASP A 639 -2.38 -25.27 21.71
CA ASP A 639 -1.41 -25.95 22.56
C ASP A 639 -0.28 -24.99 23.01
N GLU A 640 0.35 -24.26 22.08
CA GLU A 640 1.45 -23.32 22.40
C GLU A 640 0.99 -22.13 23.27
N TYR A 641 -0.19 -21.55 23.00
CA TYR A 641 -0.59 -20.29 23.62
C TYR A 641 -1.49 -20.42 24.86
N TYR A 642 -2.03 -21.61 25.16
CA TYR A 642 -2.94 -21.77 26.30
C TYR A 642 -2.27 -21.45 27.65
N GLU A 643 -1.16 -22.12 27.97
CA GLU A 643 -0.44 -21.91 29.23
C GLU A 643 0.14 -20.49 29.31
N LYS A 644 0.72 -20.01 28.19
CA LYS A 644 1.28 -18.66 28.02
C LYS A 644 0.28 -17.54 28.33
N TYR A 645 -0.99 -17.67 27.92
CA TYR A 645 -2.03 -16.71 28.32
C TYR A 645 -2.47 -16.87 29.77
N GLY A 646 -2.33 -18.06 30.37
CA GLY A 646 -2.44 -18.25 31.82
C GLY A 646 -1.38 -17.48 32.59
N GLU A 647 -0.11 -17.64 32.23
CA GLU A 647 1.01 -16.92 32.86
C GLU A 647 0.88 -15.40 32.73
N LEU A 648 0.60 -14.91 31.52
CA LEU A 648 0.38 -13.47 31.25
C LEU A 648 -0.83 -12.90 32.02
N ALA A 649 -1.87 -13.70 32.29
CA ALA A 649 -2.99 -13.28 33.12
C ALA A 649 -2.60 -13.14 34.60
N VAL A 650 -1.75 -14.03 35.12
CA VAL A 650 -1.24 -13.97 36.50
C VAL A 650 -0.29 -12.77 36.67
N GLU A 651 0.67 -12.59 35.76
CA GLU A 651 1.57 -11.42 35.75
C GLU A 651 0.78 -10.11 35.71
N ALA A 652 -0.18 -9.98 34.79
CA ALA A 652 -1.03 -8.80 34.70
C ALA A 652 -1.90 -8.59 35.96
N GLN A 653 -2.28 -9.65 36.67
CA GLN A 653 -3.03 -9.57 37.92
C GLN A 653 -2.15 -9.04 39.07
N ASP A 654 -0.93 -9.55 39.20
CA ASP A 654 0.03 -9.14 40.23
C ASP A 654 0.46 -7.67 40.05
N GLU A 655 0.57 -7.20 38.80
CA GLU A 655 0.82 -5.80 38.46
C GLU A 655 -0.45 -4.90 38.50
N GLY A 656 -1.63 -5.48 38.73
CA GLY A 656 -2.91 -4.74 38.76
C GLY A 656 -3.37 -4.22 37.38
N ARG A 657 -2.86 -4.76 36.28
CA ARG A 657 -3.27 -4.47 34.89
C ARG A 657 -4.56 -5.21 34.52
N TRP A 658 -5.65 -4.92 35.24
CA TRP A 658 -6.93 -5.67 35.15
C TRP A 658 -7.55 -5.75 33.73
N GLU A 659 -7.31 -4.78 32.85
CA GLU A 659 -7.75 -4.85 31.43
C GLU A 659 -7.01 -5.97 30.67
N ASP A 660 -5.73 -6.16 30.95
CA ASP A 660 -4.90 -7.19 30.34
C ASP A 660 -5.27 -8.58 30.92
N VAL A 661 -5.57 -8.67 32.22
CA VAL A 661 -6.12 -9.90 32.83
C VAL A 661 -7.39 -10.36 32.10
N VAL A 662 -8.35 -9.45 31.86
CA VAL A 662 -9.57 -9.79 31.10
C VAL A 662 -9.21 -10.30 29.69
N ARG A 663 -8.32 -9.60 28.97
CA ARG A 663 -7.89 -10.01 27.63
C ARG A 663 -7.27 -11.42 27.64
N TYR A 664 -6.34 -11.69 28.55
CA TYR A 664 -5.61 -12.95 28.59
C TYR A 664 -6.49 -14.12 29.05
N CYS A 665 -7.37 -13.93 30.04
CA CYS A 665 -8.32 -14.98 30.43
C CYS A 665 -9.38 -15.27 29.35
N GLU A 666 -9.89 -14.24 28.65
CA GLU A 666 -10.81 -14.45 27.52
C GLU A 666 -10.12 -15.21 26.37
N ALA A 667 -8.86 -14.86 26.08
CA ALA A 667 -8.01 -15.52 25.10
C ALA A 667 -7.71 -16.99 25.48
N ALA A 668 -7.22 -17.25 26.70
CA ALA A 668 -6.94 -18.60 27.19
C ALA A 668 -8.19 -19.49 27.09
N LEU A 669 -9.34 -19.01 27.59
CA LEU A 669 -10.60 -19.74 27.47
C LEU A 669 -11.00 -20.00 26.01
N ASP A 670 -10.67 -19.12 25.06
CA ASP A 670 -10.97 -19.33 23.61
C ASP A 670 -10.16 -20.52 23.06
N LEU A 671 -8.93 -20.73 23.56
CA LEU A 671 -8.09 -21.87 23.21
C LEU A 671 -8.55 -23.17 23.89
N VAL A 672 -9.05 -23.09 25.12
CA VAL A 672 -9.60 -24.26 25.84
C VAL A 672 -10.74 -24.94 25.07
N ASP A 673 -11.57 -24.15 24.37
CA ASP A 673 -12.64 -24.70 23.53
C ASP A 673 -12.12 -25.46 22.28
N VAL A 674 -10.82 -25.37 21.97
CA VAL A 674 -10.13 -26.01 20.82
C VAL A 674 -9.33 -27.26 21.25
N ILE A 675 -8.64 -27.20 22.39
CA ILE A 675 -7.87 -28.35 22.96
C ILE A 675 -8.72 -29.30 23.85
N GLU A 676 -10.02 -29.02 23.98
CA GLU A 676 -11.00 -29.82 24.74
C GLU A 676 -10.65 -30.08 26.23
N LEU A 677 -9.79 -29.26 26.84
CA LEU A 677 -9.46 -29.37 28.27
C LEU A 677 -10.58 -28.81 29.16
N ASP A 678 -11.03 -29.57 30.17
CA ASP A 678 -11.90 -29.03 31.22
C ASP A 678 -11.11 -28.44 32.41
N GLU A 679 -9.88 -28.89 32.62
CA GLU A 679 -9.01 -28.41 33.69
C GLU A 679 -8.57 -26.95 33.44
N GLY A 680 -8.69 -26.11 34.48
CA GLY A 680 -8.34 -24.69 34.41
C GLY A 680 -9.49 -23.74 34.04
N ARG A 681 -10.58 -24.19 33.40
CA ARG A 681 -11.73 -23.33 33.03
C ARG A 681 -12.26 -22.49 34.19
N SER A 682 -12.40 -23.08 35.38
CA SER A 682 -12.88 -22.38 36.59
C SER A 682 -11.97 -21.22 36.98
N ASN A 683 -10.65 -21.42 36.96
CA ASN A 683 -9.67 -20.42 37.39
C ASN A 683 -9.75 -19.15 36.52
N PHE A 684 -9.96 -19.31 35.22
CA PHE A 684 -10.16 -18.18 34.31
C PHE A 684 -11.50 -17.47 34.53
N TYR A 685 -12.57 -18.18 34.88
CA TYR A 685 -13.86 -17.56 35.24
C TYR A 685 -13.76 -16.75 36.54
N ASP A 686 -13.08 -17.27 37.56
CA ASP A 686 -12.82 -16.57 38.82
C ASP A 686 -11.94 -15.32 38.60
N ALA A 687 -10.87 -15.44 37.80
CA ALA A 687 -10.01 -14.31 37.42
C ALA A 687 -10.78 -13.24 36.61
N LEU A 688 -11.64 -13.64 35.66
CA LEU A 688 -12.49 -12.73 34.89
C LEU A 688 -13.52 -12.01 35.76
N SER A 689 -14.12 -12.72 36.71
CA SER A 689 -15.04 -12.15 37.70
C SER A 689 -14.34 -11.08 38.55
N LEU A 690 -13.18 -11.42 39.11
CA LEU A 690 -12.35 -10.51 39.91
C LEU A 690 -11.90 -9.28 39.09
N ALA A 691 -11.35 -9.48 37.89
CA ALA A 691 -10.85 -8.39 37.06
C ALA A 691 -11.97 -7.44 36.61
N ASN A 692 -13.13 -7.96 36.20
CA ASN A 692 -14.28 -7.11 35.88
C ASN A 692 -14.83 -6.38 37.11
N TYR A 693 -14.81 -6.99 38.31
CA TYR A 693 -15.16 -6.31 39.56
C TYR A 693 -14.19 -5.16 39.88
N LYS A 694 -12.87 -5.38 39.72
CA LYS A 694 -11.83 -4.35 39.92
C LYS A 694 -11.94 -3.21 38.90
N LEU A 695 -12.42 -3.48 37.69
CA LEU A 695 -12.75 -2.47 36.67
C LEU A 695 -14.13 -1.82 36.84
N ALA A 696 -14.83 -2.08 37.96
CA ALA A 696 -16.19 -1.61 38.25
C ALA A 696 -17.25 -2.01 37.20
N ARG A 697 -17.03 -3.11 36.48
CA ARG A 697 -17.94 -3.71 35.49
C ARG A 697 -18.80 -4.80 36.14
N TYR A 698 -19.59 -4.42 37.14
CA TYR A 698 -20.29 -5.38 38.01
C TYR A 698 -21.22 -6.35 37.24
N ASP A 699 -21.90 -5.88 36.19
CA ASP A 699 -22.75 -6.72 35.34
C ASP A 699 -21.96 -7.79 34.57
N GLU A 700 -20.71 -7.49 34.16
CA GLU A 700 -19.84 -8.48 33.51
C GLU A 700 -19.24 -9.45 34.54
N ALA A 701 -18.83 -8.95 35.71
CA ALA A 701 -18.32 -9.78 36.80
C ALA A 701 -19.34 -10.86 37.22
N ALA A 702 -20.62 -10.48 37.33
CA ALA A 702 -21.71 -11.40 37.66
C ALA A 702 -21.96 -12.49 36.60
N LYS A 703 -21.64 -12.26 35.32
CA LYS A 703 -21.77 -13.29 34.26
C LYS A 703 -20.70 -14.37 34.32
N TRP A 704 -19.55 -14.04 34.92
CA TRP A 704 -18.39 -14.92 35.06
C TRP A 704 -18.39 -15.72 36.37
N GLN A 705 -19.17 -15.33 37.38
CA GLN A 705 -19.47 -16.21 38.52
C GLN A 705 -20.35 -17.37 38.05
N ARG A 706 -19.80 -18.59 38.01
CA ARG A 706 -20.46 -19.81 37.52
C ARG A 706 -20.18 -21.01 38.40
#